data_AF-A0AAW1NWV8-F1
#
_entry.id   AF-A0AAW1NWV8-F1
#
_cell.length_a   1.000
_cell.length_b   1.000
_cell.length_c   1.000
_cell.angle_alpha   90.00
_cell.angle_beta   90.00
_cell.angle_gamma   90.00
#
_symmetry.space_group_name_H-M   'P 1'
#
loop_
_entity.id
_entity.type
_entity.pdbx_description
1 polymer ?
#
loop_
_entity_poly.entity_id
_entity_poly.type
_entity_poly.pdbx_seq_one_letter_code
_entity_poly.pdbx_strand_id
1 'polypeptide(L)'
;MLWILASSGALQGAGIGWYSISAARSSRAYAAEASISPDAPRLLLASHNRLFWYTPYSGKETLLHEGEGVYYGVFAGQPASAGTLGTVWVVSRPHNWRVTSSTEYLLHIDLDTGREINRVAVPSKFAHDAVRWQGHVFICSTGTGSILELSYPSMALTKVLGKLKKTSHVNTLAPDGKGGLWALLHNMGKSTIVSLAIQNGRTQKRILNVGKSAHGLVQWGDSLVTLDSASAALMLVNPEQSSVKRLWKAPESGRFLKGLAVVDDVAYFGISRVRPRSARHDPALNCDLAAFHLRSKKLLWRKEVPTKGLLNTIGAPHLGDQSPHLALNTSGLGFPGSLTAARATVAETRKLLWNPFLSSSKHCQQYAGDAAGCHEDSLCELVDGIHGQGPSCRACKRMGGCSTRRSGQLPFTEHAEVQPKKAVRRGADPLWDTDMSNLDILRLIRQSGAQDYKHFRTPVGGRWASGQPFMNSKLKRKNALKAGVRMDLGQYDITRLKEAMLAFGDRLWNASWLATENAVMAGREKNLAKYKPGTHDATLIFSDNYGESVQHFPLYEVFQLQLQPILDQLLGKEDVDKVMRLQLTCMPPGTTIKVHQDQGGYSLSGHRIHLPLLVPEGDGSLFITCPRAVHGHPPRLEECVELPLREGAAFEFNNALLHAVRNQGPGMRVHLLIDVGSKHVRNPTVLQKGQVCHYVKGRVNCKLQR
;
A
#
# COMPACT_ATOMS: atom_id res chain seq x y z
N MET A 1 -10.14 9.91 -83.17
CA MET A 1 -8.82 10.51 -82.86
C MET A 1 -8.46 10.07 -81.44
N LEU A 2 -7.94 8.86 -81.23
CA LEU A 2 -6.52 8.45 -81.38
C LEU A 2 -5.56 9.46 -80.70
N TRP A 3 -4.63 9.12 -79.78
CA TRP A 3 -3.93 7.87 -79.46
C TRP A 3 -3.19 8.01 -78.10
N ILE A 4 -3.18 6.98 -77.24
CA ILE A 4 -2.07 6.02 -76.96
C ILE A 4 -0.93 6.60 -76.09
N LEU A 5 -0.77 6.20 -74.82
CA LEU A 5 -0.18 4.97 -74.26
C LEU A 5 1.29 4.69 -74.65
N ALA A 6 2.11 4.64 -73.60
CA ALA A 6 3.09 3.58 -73.35
C ALA A 6 4.56 3.76 -73.80
N SER A 7 5.38 3.18 -72.93
CA SER A 7 6.54 2.33 -73.21
C SER A 7 7.93 2.98 -73.18
N SER A 8 8.69 2.57 -72.16
CA SER A 8 10.01 1.92 -72.27
C SER A 8 11.11 2.58 -73.12
N GLY A 9 12.24 2.85 -72.46
CA GLY A 9 13.52 3.07 -73.14
C GLY A 9 14.66 3.13 -72.14
N ALA A 10 15.20 1.96 -71.80
CA ALA A 10 16.45 1.83 -71.07
C ALA A 10 17.61 2.35 -71.92
N LEU A 11 18.57 3.06 -71.31
CA LEU A 11 19.94 3.15 -71.79
C LEU A 11 20.92 3.09 -70.62
N GLN A 12 21.91 2.24 -70.82
CA GLN A 12 22.97 1.81 -69.94
C GLN A 12 23.96 2.93 -69.64
N GLY A 13 24.63 2.85 -68.48
CA GLY A 13 25.77 3.72 -68.18
C GLY A 13 26.44 3.41 -66.84
N ALA A 14 27.40 2.50 -66.89
CA ALA A 14 28.60 2.39 -66.03
C ALA A 14 28.43 2.35 -64.49
N GLY A 15 28.73 1.17 -63.94
CA GLY A 15 28.82 0.94 -62.50
C GLY A 15 30.14 1.40 -61.89
N ILE A 16 30.07 1.64 -60.58
CA ILE A 16 31.18 1.43 -59.63
C ILE A 16 30.56 0.70 -58.44
N GLY A 17 30.98 -0.54 -58.24
CA GLY A 17 30.47 -1.42 -57.20
C GLY A 17 31.18 -1.23 -55.86
N TRP A 18 30.45 -1.45 -54.78
CA TRP A 18 30.99 -1.90 -53.49
C TRP A 18 30.05 -2.96 -52.90
N TYR A 19 30.65 -4.11 -52.59
CA TYR A 19 30.20 -5.33 -51.92
C TYR A 19 28.81 -5.36 -51.25
N SER A 20 27.97 -6.28 -51.74
CA SER A 20 26.81 -6.82 -51.02
C SER A 20 27.21 -8.14 -50.35
N ILE A 21 27.14 -8.20 -49.02
CA ILE A 21 27.12 -9.47 -48.28
C ILE A 21 25.65 -9.82 -48.07
N SER A 22 25.23 -10.91 -48.71
CA SER A 22 23.95 -11.55 -48.45
C SER A 22 23.94 -12.13 -47.04
N ALA A 23 22.91 -11.80 -46.27
CA ALA A 23 22.52 -12.58 -45.11
C ALA A 23 20.99 -12.71 -45.12
N ALA A 24 20.54 -13.82 -45.72
CA ALA A 24 19.25 -14.38 -45.40
C ALA A 24 19.19 -14.61 -43.87
N ARG A 25 18.33 -13.86 -43.18
CA ARG A 25 17.95 -14.18 -41.81
C ARG A 25 16.44 -14.34 -41.72
N SER A 26 16.10 -15.57 -41.37
CA SER A 26 14.79 -16.09 -41.06
C SER A 26 13.98 -15.15 -40.17
N SER A 27 12.78 -14.81 -40.64
CA SER A 27 11.65 -14.41 -39.81
C SER A 27 11.27 -15.58 -38.89
N ARG A 28 11.79 -15.59 -37.67
CA ARG A 28 11.15 -16.29 -36.55
C ARG A 28 10.64 -15.24 -35.58
N ALA A 29 9.32 -15.10 -35.59
CA ALA A 29 8.54 -14.42 -34.59
C ALA A 29 8.90 -14.95 -33.19
N TYR A 30 9.27 -14.03 -32.30
CA TYR A 30 9.16 -14.22 -30.85
C TYR A 30 8.31 -13.05 -30.34
N ALA A 31 7.02 -13.09 -30.65
CA ALA A 31 6.01 -12.44 -29.83
C ALA A 31 5.72 -13.39 -28.66
N ALA A 32 6.56 -13.34 -27.64
CA ALA A 32 6.16 -13.86 -26.34
C ALA A 32 5.21 -12.81 -25.76
N GLU A 33 3.91 -12.99 -25.96
CA GLU A 33 2.89 -12.29 -25.18
C GLU A 33 3.12 -12.61 -23.71
N ALA A 34 3.81 -11.71 -23.01
CA ALA A 34 3.86 -11.74 -21.56
C ALA A 34 2.41 -11.61 -21.07
N SER A 35 1.90 -12.66 -20.43
CA SER A 35 0.58 -12.64 -19.81
C SER A 35 0.53 -11.47 -18.82
N ILE A 36 -0.32 -10.49 -19.12
CA ILE A 36 -0.58 -9.35 -18.24
C ILE A 36 -1.13 -9.93 -16.94
N SER A 37 -0.49 -9.63 -15.80
CA SER A 37 -1.04 -9.99 -14.49
C SER A 37 -2.49 -9.45 -14.42
N PRO A 38 -3.47 -10.28 -14.03
CA PRO A 38 -4.87 -9.85 -13.89
C PRO A 38 -5.05 -8.70 -12.87
N ASP A 39 -4.00 -8.36 -12.11
CA ASP A 39 -4.00 -7.38 -11.01
C ASP A 39 -3.54 -5.97 -11.42
N ALA A 40 -3.10 -5.76 -12.67
CA ALA A 40 -2.76 -4.42 -13.14
C ALA A 40 -4.03 -3.54 -13.23
N PRO A 41 -4.04 -2.30 -12.67
CA PRO A 41 -5.22 -1.45 -12.68
C PRO A 41 -5.73 -1.20 -14.10
N ARG A 42 -7.00 -1.54 -14.35
CA ARG A 42 -7.69 -1.26 -15.62
C ARG A 42 -8.56 -0.03 -15.45
N LEU A 43 -8.46 0.92 -16.38
CA LEU A 43 -9.25 2.14 -16.35
C LEU A 43 -10.42 2.00 -17.33
N LEU A 44 -11.62 2.34 -16.89
CA LEU A 44 -12.79 2.45 -17.75
C LEU A 44 -12.88 3.89 -18.26
N LEU A 45 -12.74 4.07 -19.57
CA LEU A 45 -12.70 5.37 -20.22
C LEU A 45 -14.01 5.59 -20.96
N ALA A 46 -14.65 6.73 -20.72
CA ALA A 46 -15.84 7.18 -21.43
C ALA A 46 -15.50 8.44 -22.24
N SER A 47 -15.72 8.37 -23.54
CA SER A 47 -15.40 9.42 -24.52
C SER A 47 -16.66 9.93 -25.24
N HIS A 48 -16.47 10.76 -26.25
CA HIS A 48 -17.58 11.27 -27.07
C HIS A 48 -18.31 10.23 -27.92
N ASN A 49 -17.77 9.01 -28.05
CA ASN A 49 -18.42 7.98 -28.86
C ASN A 49 -18.18 6.55 -28.37
N ARG A 50 -17.32 6.34 -27.36
CA ARG A 50 -16.88 5.01 -26.92
C ARG A 50 -16.81 4.90 -25.41
N LEU A 51 -17.16 3.73 -24.91
CA LEU A 51 -16.86 3.22 -23.57
C LEU A 51 -15.90 2.03 -23.74
N PHE A 52 -14.74 2.07 -23.09
CA PHE A 52 -13.71 1.03 -23.26
C PHE A 52 -12.79 0.89 -22.06
N TRP A 53 -12.26 -0.32 -21.86
CA TRP A 53 -11.17 -0.57 -20.92
C TRP A 53 -9.84 -0.13 -21.52
N TYR A 54 -8.98 0.44 -20.68
CA TYR A 54 -7.60 0.74 -21.00
C TYR A 54 -6.67 0.24 -19.88
N THR A 55 -5.64 -0.50 -20.25
CA THR A 55 -4.64 -1.02 -19.31
C THR A 55 -3.36 -0.18 -19.42
N PRO A 56 -3.01 0.67 -18.44
CA PRO A 56 -1.97 1.67 -18.62
C PRO A 56 -0.54 1.14 -18.84
N TYR A 57 -0.27 -0.07 -18.34
CA TYR A 57 1.03 -0.72 -18.46
C TYR A 57 1.25 -1.31 -19.84
N SER A 58 0.29 -2.10 -20.33
CA SER A 58 0.36 -2.73 -21.66
C SER A 58 -0.09 -1.82 -22.80
N GLY A 59 -0.84 -0.76 -22.49
CA GLY A 59 -1.51 0.07 -23.49
C GLY A 59 -2.71 -0.61 -24.16
N LYS A 60 -3.10 -1.81 -23.71
CA LYS A 60 -4.21 -2.57 -24.30
C LYS A 60 -5.53 -1.83 -24.11
N GLU A 61 -6.25 -1.63 -25.21
CA GLU A 61 -7.64 -1.17 -25.21
C GLU A 61 -8.60 -2.34 -25.45
N THR A 62 -9.79 -2.28 -24.84
CA THR A 62 -10.88 -3.23 -25.11
C THR A 62 -12.18 -2.45 -25.17
N LEU A 63 -12.68 -2.28 -26.38
CA LEU A 63 -13.96 -1.62 -26.63
C LEU A 63 -15.09 -2.40 -25.97
N LEU A 64 -15.94 -1.70 -25.22
CA LEU A 64 -17.14 -2.28 -24.63
C LEU A 64 -18.39 -1.84 -25.38
N HIS A 65 -18.50 -0.55 -25.66
CA HIS A 65 -19.70 0.00 -26.30
C HIS A 65 -19.36 1.27 -27.09
N GLU A 66 -20.04 1.50 -28.21
CA GLU A 66 -19.95 2.74 -28.98
C GLU A 66 -21.26 3.09 -29.70
N GLY A 67 -21.35 4.29 -30.27
CA GLY A 67 -22.44 4.68 -31.16
C GLY A 67 -23.67 5.31 -30.51
N GLU A 68 -23.78 5.35 -29.18
CA GLU A 68 -24.95 5.94 -28.49
C GLU A 68 -24.78 7.43 -28.18
N GLY A 69 -23.82 8.10 -28.83
CA GLY A 69 -23.49 9.49 -28.57
C GLY A 69 -22.45 9.65 -27.47
N VAL A 70 -22.63 10.64 -26.59
CA VAL A 70 -21.58 11.10 -25.69
C VAL A 70 -21.67 10.42 -24.33
N TYR A 71 -20.68 9.59 -24.00
CA TYR A 71 -20.61 8.90 -22.72
C TYR A 71 -20.03 9.80 -21.62
N TYR A 72 -20.66 9.77 -20.44
CA TYR A 72 -20.26 10.50 -19.23
C TYR A 72 -20.23 9.55 -18.03
N GLY A 73 -20.49 10.06 -16.80
CA GLY A 73 -20.45 9.35 -15.53
C GLY A 73 -20.75 7.85 -15.61
N VAL A 74 -19.87 7.07 -14.99
CA VAL A 74 -19.90 5.60 -15.00
C VAL A 74 -19.88 5.13 -13.56
N PHE A 75 -20.66 4.10 -13.23
CA PHE A 75 -20.61 3.45 -11.92
C PHE A 75 -20.87 1.95 -12.01
N ALA A 76 -20.46 1.22 -10.97
CA ALA A 76 -20.61 -0.23 -10.93
C ALA A 76 -22.08 -0.67 -10.92
N GLY A 77 -22.41 -1.63 -11.78
CA GLY A 77 -23.69 -2.31 -11.82
C GLY A 77 -23.74 -3.51 -10.87
N GLN A 78 -24.40 -4.57 -11.34
CA GLN A 78 -24.48 -5.85 -10.64
C GLN A 78 -23.15 -6.63 -10.76
N PRO A 79 -22.76 -7.38 -9.72
CA PRO A 79 -21.64 -8.30 -9.80
C PRO A 79 -21.96 -9.47 -10.73
N ALA A 80 -20.92 -10.09 -11.29
CA ALA A 80 -21.00 -11.39 -11.95
C ALA A 80 -21.10 -12.52 -10.91
N SER A 81 -21.34 -13.75 -11.37
CA SER A 81 -21.52 -14.96 -10.55
C SER A 81 -20.37 -15.23 -9.58
N ALA A 82 -19.17 -14.72 -9.88
CA ALA A 82 -17.96 -14.87 -9.08
C ALA A 82 -17.63 -13.64 -8.21
N GLY A 83 -18.59 -12.73 -7.98
CA GLY A 83 -18.42 -11.52 -7.16
C GLY A 83 -17.49 -10.45 -7.78
N THR A 84 -16.97 -10.69 -8.98
CA THR A 84 -16.30 -9.68 -9.81
C THR A 84 -17.32 -8.72 -10.41
N LEU A 85 -16.90 -7.55 -10.87
CA LEU A 85 -17.81 -6.62 -11.55
C LEU A 85 -18.29 -7.24 -12.88
N GLY A 86 -19.59 -7.52 -12.99
CA GLY A 86 -20.18 -8.09 -14.21
C GLY A 86 -20.75 -7.03 -15.16
N THR A 87 -21.24 -5.91 -14.61
CA THR A 87 -21.93 -4.89 -15.41
C THR A 87 -21.59 -3.48 -14.95
N VAL A 88 -21.79 -2.50 -15.81
CA VAL A 88 -21.65 -1.07 -15.50
C VAL A 88 -22.86 -0.28 -15.96
N TRP A 89 -23.13 0.81 -15.28
CA TRP A 89 -24.05 1.84 -15.76
C TRP A 89 -23.27 3.03 -16.27
N VAL A 90 -23.69 3.58 -17.40
CA VAL A 90 -23.08 4.77 -18.00
C VAL A 90 -24.14 5.77 -18.45
N VAL A 91 -23.88 7.05 -18.21
CA VAL A 91 -24.69 8.13 -18.80
C VAL A 91 -24.38 8.23 -20.28
N SER A 92 -25.42 8.15 -21.10
CA SER A 92 -25.37 8.43 -22.53
C SER A 92 -26.28 9.61 -22.88
N ARG A 93 -25.81 10.47 -23.78
CA ARG A 93 -26.58 11.62 -24.25
C ARG A 93 -26.34 11.96 -25.72
N PRO A 94 -27.31 12.58 -26.38
CA PRO A 94 -27.16 13.09 -27.74
C PRO A 94 -26.02 14.11 -27.88
N HIS A 95 -25.47 14.25 -29.08
CA HIS A 95 -24.48 15.28 -29.36
C HIS A 95 -25.11 16.68 -29.29
N ASN A 96 -24.55 17.55 -28.45
CA ASN A 96 -25.07 18.91 -28.25
C ASN A 96 -25.06 19.79 -29.51
N TRP A 97 -24.26 19.44 -30.53
CA TRP A 97 -24.16 20.19 -31.79
C TRP A 97 -24.96 19.54 -32.93
N ARG A 98 -25.39 18.28 -32.76
CA ARG A 98 -26.23 17.52 -33.70
C ARG A 98 -27.30 16.81 -32.89
N VAL A 99 -28.33 17.56 -32.52
CA VAL A 99 -29.42 17.08 -31.67
C VAL A 99 -30.27 16.10 -32.50
N THR A 100 -30.02 14.81 -32.32
CA THR A 100 -30.83 13.73 -32.92
C THR A 100 -31.97 13.29 -32.00
N SER A 101 -31.86 13.60 -30.71
CA SER A 101 -32.86 13.38 -29.68
C SER A 101 -32.63 14.39 -28.55
N SER A 102 -33.63 14.57 -27.68
CA SER A 102 -33.48 15.33 -26.43
C SER A 102 -33.44 14.41 -25.19
N THR A 103 -33.71 13.12 -25.37
CA THR A 103 -33.72 12.14 -24.29
C THR A 103 -32.30 11.72 -23.94
N GLU A 104 -31.99 11.68 -22.65
CA GLU A 104 -30.74 11.21 -22.09
C GLU A 104 -31.00 9.89 -21.36
N TYR A 105 -30.00 9.00 -21.35
CA TYR A 105 -30.18 7.64 -20.87
C TYR A 105 -29.10 7.26 -19.86
N LEU A 106 -29.48 6.39 -18.93
CA LEU A 106 -28.56 5.48 -18.26
C LEU A 106 -28.59 4.16 -19.04
N LEU A 107 -27.44 3.74 -19.57
CA LEU A 107 -27.26 2.46 -20.23
C LEU A 107 -26.64 1.48 -19.25
N HIS A 108 -27.20 0.27 -19.17
CA HIS A 108 -26.68 -0.83 -18.37
C HIS A 108 -25.96 -1.79 -19.30
N ILE A 109 -24.63 -1.86 -19.19
CA ILE A 109 -23.77 -2.60 -20.11
C ILE A 109 -23.17 -3.81 -19.41
N ASP A 110 -23.25 -4.96 -20.09
CA ASP A 110 -22.53 -6.17 -19.74
C ASP A 110 -21.04 -6.02 -20.05
N LEU A 111 -20.17 -6.27 -19.07
CA LEU A 111 -18.73 -6.04 -19.25
C LEU A 111 -18.02 -7.13 -20.03
N ASP A 112 -18.57 -8.34 -20.08
CA ASP A 112 -17.96 -9.46 -20.79
C ASP A 112 -18.28 -9.40 -22.28
N THR A 113 -19.52 -9.05 -22.62
CA THR A 113 -20.02 -9.04 -24.00
C THR A 113 -20.12 -7.64 -24.62
N GLY A 114 -20.08 -6.59 -23.81
CA GLY A 114 -20.32 -5.22 -24.25
C GLY A 114 -21.79 -4.92 -24.60
N ARG A 115 -22.71 -5.89 -24.43
CA ARG A 115 -24.12 -5.72 -24.80
C ARG A 115 -24.85 -4.80 -23.82
N GLU A 116 -25.74 -3.98 -24.36
CA GLU A 116 -26.73 -3.27 -23.56
C GLU A 116 -27.75 -4.27 -23.00
N ILE A 117 -27.82 -4.37 -21.67
CA ILE A 117 -28.76 -5.19 -20.91
C ILE A 117 -30.06 -4.44 -20.68
N ASN A 118 -29.96 -3.14 -20.40
CA ASN A 118 -31.09 -2.29 -20.06
C ASN A 118 -30.79 -0.81 -20.39
N ARG A 119 -31.84 -0.02 -20.56
CA ARG A 119 -31.78 1.42 -20.81
C ARG A 119 -32.90 2.12 -20.07
N VAL A 120 -32.52 3.16 -19.32
CA VAL A 120 -33.47 3.97 -18.54
C VAL A 120 -33.37 5.41 -19.00
N ALA A 121 -34.49 5.96 -19.47
CA ALA A 121 -34.59 7.39 -19.77
C ALA A 121 -34.49 8.19 -18.47
N VAL A 122 -33.60 9.18 -18.45
CA VAL A 122 -33.40 10.05 -17.29
C VAL A 122 -34.05 11.40 -17.57
N PRO A 123 -34.85 11.96 -16.65
CA PRO A 123 -35.48 13.27 -16.80
C PRO A 123 -34.49 14.41 -16.53
N SER A 124 -33.29 14.33 -17.12
CA SER A 124 -32.24 15.34 -17.03
C SER A 124 -32.20 16.20 -18.29
N LYS A 125 -31.53 17.36 -18.16
CA LYS A 125 -31.06 18.12 -19.31
C LYS A 125 -29.57 18.32 -19.17
N PHE A 126 -28.79 17.85 -20.13
CA PHE A 126 -27.34 17.92 -20.11
C PHE A 126 -26.75 17.11 -18.95
N ALA A 127 -27.12 15.84 -18.85
CA ALA A 127 -26.55 14.87 -17.92
C ALA A 127 -25.02 14.86 -18.06
N HIS A 128 -24.32 15.26 -17.00
CA HIS A 128 -22.87 15.46 -17.06
C HIS A 128 -22.09 14.47 -16.20
N ASP A 129 -22.72 13.90 -15.18
CA ASP A 129 -22.10 12.92 -14.30
C ASP A 129 -23.17 12.09 -13.60
N ALA A 130 -22.79 10.89 -13.18
CA ALA A 130 -23.61 9.98 -12.39
C ALA A 130 -22.72 9.17 -11.45
N VAL A 131 -23.08 9.15 -10.17
CA VAL A 131 -22.34 8.44 -9.13
C VAL A 131 -23.30 7.63 -8.27
N ARG A 132 -22.83 6.47 -7.80
CA ARG A 132 -23.59 5.57 -6.94
C ARG A 132 -23.04 5.60 -5.53
N TRP A 133 -23.92 5.64 -4.56
CA TRP A 133 -23.60 5.40 -3.16
C TRP A 133 -24.70 4.54 -2.53
N GLN A 134 -24.33 3.32 -2.14
CA GLN A 134 -25.27 2.34 -1.60
C GLN A 134 -26.46 2.09 -2.55
N GLY A 135 -27.69 2.29 -2.07
CA GLY A 135 -28.93 2.15 -2.83
C GLY A 135 -29.32 3.40 -3.64
N HIS A 136 -28.46 4.41 -3.74
CA HIS A 136 -28.77 5.69 -4.37
C HIS A 136 -27.85 5.97 -5.56
N VAL A 137 -28.41 6.53 -6.63
CA VAL A 137 -27.69 7.03 -7.80
C VAL A 137 -27.99 8.52 -7.95
N PHE A 138 -26.94 9.34 -7.99
CA PHE A 138 -27.07 10.79 -8.14
C PHE A 138 -26.61 11.21 -9.53
N ILE A 139 -27.42 12.00 -10.24
CA ILE A 139 -27.14 12.47 -11.61
C ILE A 139 -27.12 14.00 -11.67
N CYS A 140 -26.08 14.57 -12.27
CA CYS A 140 -26.00 15.99 -12.58
C CYS A 140 -26.91 16.37 -13.76
N SER A 141 -28.07 16.98 -13.50
CA SER A 141 -28.85 17.65 -14.55
C SER A 141 -28.39 19.09 -14.72
N THR A 142 -27.25 19.25 -15.39
CA THR A 142 -26.53 20.53 -15.53
C THR A 142 -27.38 21.64 -16.12
N GLY A 143 -28.18 21.32 -17.14
CA GLY A 143 -29.01 22.27 -17.89
C GLY A 143 -30.18 22.81 -17.10
N THR A 144 -30.59 22.13 -16.01
CA THR A 144 -31.60 22.61 -15.06
C THR A 144 -30.98 23.15 -13.77
N GLY A 145 -29.73 22.80 -13.46
CA GLY A 145 -29.09 23.13 -12.18
C GLY A 145 -29.58 22.26 -11.03
N SER A 146 -30.08 21.04 -11.32
CA SER A 146 -30.57 20.11 -10.29
C SER A 146 -29.73 18.84 -10.25
N ILE A 147 -29.76 18.17 -9.10
CA ILE A 147 -29.21 16.82 -8.95
C ILE A 147 -30.40 15.87 -8.82
N LEU A 148 -30.47 14.85 -9.65
CA LEU A 148 -31.51 13.83 -9.57
C LEU A 148 -31.00 12.71 -8.67
N GLU A 149 -31.84 12.21 -7.78
CA GLU A 149 -31.59 11.01 -6.99
C GLU A 149 -32.52 9.90 -7.48
N LEU A 150 -31.93 8.77 -7.82
CA LEU A 150 -32.60 7.59 -8.33
C LEU A 150 -32.31 6.43 -7.36
N SER A 151 -33.25 5.51 -7.26
CA SER A 151 -33.08 4.27 -6.50
C SER A 151 -32.30 3.23 -7.30
N TYR A 152 -31.39 2.51 -6.66
CA TYR A 152 -30.67 1.37 -7.25
C TYR A 152 -31.30 0.05 -6.78
N PRO A 153 -31.50 -0.97 -7.65
CA PRO A 153 -31.13 -1.01 -9.07
C PRO A 153 -32.22 -0.56 -10.05
N SER A 154 -33.41 -0.20 -9.58
CA SER A 154 -34.57 0.10 -10.45
C SER A 154 -34.41 1.37 -11.30
N MET A 155 -33.51 2.26 -10.91
CA MET A 155 -33.32 3.60 -11.48
C MET A 155 -34.57 4.48 -11.44
N ALA A 156 -35.52 4.19 -10.55
CA ALA A 156 -36.70 5.03 -10.38
C ALA A 156 -36.29 6.34 -9.67
N LEU A 157 -36.68 7.48 -10.23
CA LEU A 157 -36.45 8.80 -9.63
C LEU A 157 -37.13 8.87 -8.26
N THR A 158 -36.34 9.05 -7.21
CA THR A 158 -36.85 9.19 -5.84
C THR A 158 -36.94 10.65 -5.44
N LYS A 159 -36.02 11.49 -5.92
CA LYS A 159 -35.92 12.88 -5.45
C LYS A 159 -35.17 13.78 -6.42
N VAL A 160 -35.42 15.08 -6.32
CA VAL A 160 -34.61 16.12 -6.95
C VAL A 160 -33.93 16.94 -5.84
N LEU A 161 -32.62 16.79 -5.72
CA LEU A 161 -31.78 17.47 -4.75
C LEU A 161 -31.27 18.80 -5.29
N GLY A 162 -31.39 19.83 -4.46
CA GLY A 162 -30.81 21.15 -4.70
C GLY A 162 -31.43 21.86 -5.91
N LYS A 163 -31.94 23.07 -5.71
CA LYS A 163 -32.20 24.00 -6.82
C LYS A 163 -30.99 24.91 -6.98
N LEU A 164 -29.87 24.34 -7.44
CA LEU A 164 -28.72 25.16 -7.80
C LEU A 164 -29.11 26.02 -9.01
N LYS A 165 -28.46 27.17 -9.17
CA LYS A 165 -28.73 28.00 -10.34
C LYS A 165 -28.27 27.24 -11.58
N LYS A 166 -29.05 27.30 -12.67
CA LYS A 166 -28.63 26.80 -13.99
C LYS A 166 -27.24 27.34 -14.39
N THR A 167 -26.96 28.59 -14.05
CA THR A 167 -25.66 29.24 -14.31
C THR A 167 -24.50 28.64 -13.51
N SER A 168 -24.77 27.92 -12.41
CA SER A 168 -23.74 27.23 -11.64
C SER A 168 -23.16 26.01 -12.35
N HIS A 169 -23.90 25.46 -13.33
CA HIS A 169 -23.42 24.39 -14.21
C HIS A 169 -22.79 23.21 -13.40
N VAL A 170 -23.60 22.63 -12.51
CA VAL A 170 -23.20 21.46 -11.69
C VAL A 170 -22.74 20.33 -12.61
N ASN A 171 -21.54 19.79 -12.38
CA ASN A 171 -20.90 18.92 -13.39
C ASN A 171 -20.28 17.64 -12.85
N THR A 172 -19.92 17.56 -11.58
CA THR A 172 -19.31 16.35 -10.99
C THR A 172 -19.76 16.20 -9.55
N LEU A 173 -20.01 14.97 -9.09
CA LEU A 173 -20.51 14.65 -7.76
C LEU A 173 -19.57 13.73 -7.01
N ALA A 174 -19.53 13.86 -5.69
CA ALA A 174 -18.85 12.93 -4.80
C ALA A 174 -19.57 12.81 -3.45
N PRO A 175 -20.30 11.70 -3.21
CA PRO A 175 -20.79 11.33 -1.89
C PRO A 175 -19.67 11.36 -0.84
N ASP A 176 -19.94 11.88 0.36
CA ASP A 176 -18.92 12.01 1.42
C ASP A 176 -18.94 10.88 2.46
N GLY A 177 -19.86 9.92 2.30
CA GLY A 177 -20.06 8.79 3.21
C GLY A 177 -20.71 9.13 4.55
N LYS A 178 -21.01 10.41 4.81
CA LYS A 178 -21.57 10.94 6.08
C LYS A 178 -22.94 11.59 5.88
N GLY A 179 -23.64 11.24 4.79
CA GLY A 179 -24.95 11.80 4.44
C GLY A 179 -24.88 13.13 3.68
N GLY A 180 -23.69 13.58 3.29
CA GLY A 180 -23.46 14.72 2.43
C GLY A 180 -23.07 14.31 1.00
N LEU A 181 -23.26 15.26 0.08
CA LEU A 181 -22.93 15.14 -1.33
C LEU A 181 -22.13 16.36 -1.74
N TRP A 182 -20.86 16.16 -2.07
CA TRP A 182 -20.07 17.21 -2.71
C TRP A 182 -20.52 17.36 -4.17
N ALA A 183 -20.72 18.60 -4.59
CA ALA A 183 -21.02 18.97 -5.96
C ALA A 183 -20.04 20.03 -6.45
N LEU A 184 -19.35 19.72 -7.55
CA LEU A 184 -18.52 20.66 -8.27
C LEU A 184 -19.40 21.53 -9.17
N LEU A 185 -19.27 22.84 -9.01
CA LEU A 185 -19.96 23.86 -9.78
C LEU A 185 -18.95 24.48 -10.73
N HIS A 186 -19.08 24.15 -12.01
CA HIS A 186 -18.19 24.64 -13.07
C HIS A 186 -18.27 26.16 -13.24
N ASN A 187 -19.48 26.72 -13.05
CA ASN A 187 -19.82 28.14 -13.22
C ASN A 187 -19.42 28.75 -14.59
N MET A 188 -19.06 27.93 -15.58
CA MET A 188 -18.47 28.39 -16.85
C MET A 188 -17.27 29.36 -16.67
N GLY A 189 -16.55 29.23 -15.56
CA GLY A 189 -15.58 30.23 -15.12
C GLY A 189 -14.93 29.83 -13.81
N LYS A 190 -14.83 30.75 -12.84
CA LYS A 190 -14.29 30.43 -11.51
C LYS A 190 -15.19 29.40 -10.83
N SER A 191 -14.66 28.21 -10.61
CA SER A 191 -15.44 27.08 -10.11
C SER A 191 -15.53 27.10 -8.59
N THR A 192 -16.48 26.33 -8.06
CA THR A 192 -16.78 26.25 -6.62
C THR A 192 -17.15 24.81 -6.29
N ILE A 193 -16.78 24.32 -5.11
CA ILE A 193 -17.32 23.08 -4.55
C ILE A 193 -18.35 23.45 -3.49
N VAL A 194 -19.49 22.76 -3.47
CA VAL A 194 -20.47 22.83 -2.38
C VAL A 194 -20.70 21.46 -1.78
N SER A 195 -20.90 21.36 -0.47
CA SER A 195 -21.50 20.16 0.15
C SER A 195 -23.00 20.40 0.33
N LEU A 196 -23.80 19.41 -0.06
CA LEU A 196 -25.25 19.38 0.08
C LEU A 196 -25.63 18.25 1.04
N ALA A 197 -26.55 18.50 1.97
CA ALA A 197 -27.16 17.43 2.75
C ALA A 197 -28.07 16.59 1.85
N ILE A 198 -27.85 15.27 1.74
CA ILE A 198 -28.67 14.39 0.88
C ILE A 198 -30.14 14.40 1.36
N GLN A 199 -30.36 14.51 2.67
CA GLN A 199 -31.70 14.52 3.28
C GLN A 199 -32.62 15.65 2.79
N ASN A 200 -32.11 16.81 2.42
CA ASN A 200 -32.96 17.96 2.03
C ASN A 200 -32.37 18.85 0.94
N GLY A 201 -31.19 18.54 0.41
CA GLY A 201 -30.51 19.31 -0.63
C GLY A 201 -29.97 20.68 -0.18
N ARG A 202 -29.98 20.98 1.13
CA ARG A 202 -29.46 22.25 1.65
C ARG A 202 -27.94 22.29 1.55
N THR A 203 -27.40 23.41 1.12
CA THR A 203 -25.96 23.65 1.11
C THR A 203 -25.44 23.78 2.54
N GLN A 204 -24.49 22.92 2.91
CA GLN A 204 -23.84 22.90 4.22
C GLN A 204 -22.50 23.66 4.20
N LYS A 205 -21.73 23.53 3.10
CA LYS A 205 -20.42 24.16 2.95
C LYS A 205 -20.19 24.63 1.53
N ARG A 206 -19.34 25.65 1.37
CA ARG A 206 -18.90 26.18 0.07
C ARG A 206 -17.41 26.47 0.09
N ILE A 207 -16.70 26.01 -0.94
CA ILE A 207 -15.26 26.22 -1.13
C ILE A 207 -15.08 26.91 -2.49
N LEU A 208 -14.56 28.14 -2.45
CA LEU A 208 -14.40 28.99 -3.63
C LEU A 208 -13.05 28.75 -4.32
N ASN A 209 -12.92 29.22 -5.56
CA ASN A 209 -11.66 29.28 -6.30
C ASN A 209 -10.95 27.92 -6.48
N VAL A 210 -11.70 26.85 -6.69
CA VAL A 210 -11.17 25.48 -6.89
C VAL A 210 -10.63 25.24 -8.30
N GLY A 211 -10.40 26.31 -9.07
CA GLY A 211 -9.97 26.27 -10.46
C GLY A 211 -10.88 27.07 -11.39
N LYS A 212 -10.54 27.06 -12.69
CA LYS A 212 -11.33 27.63 -13.77
C LYS A 212 -11.90 26.52 -14.62
N SER A 213 -13.22 26.53 -14.78
CA SER A 213 -13.95 25.54 -15.54
C SER A 213 -13.66 24.13 -15.05
N ALA A 214 -13.60 23.94 -13.73
CA ALA A 214 -13.10 22.73 -13.11
C ALA A 214 -13.96 21.49 -13.41
N HIS A 215 -13.33 20.31 -13.43
CA HIS A 215 -13.96 19.00 -13.61
C HIS A 215 -13.34 17.97 -12.68
N GLY A 216 -14.02 16.83 -12.47
CA GLY A 216 -13.48 15.75 -11.67
C GLY A 216 -13.51 16.09 -10.18
N LEU A 217 -13.94 15.12 -9.37
CA LEU A 217 -14.07 15.29 -7.94
C LEU A 217 -13.90 13.93 -7.28
N VAL A 218 -12.70 13.66 -6.79
CA VAL A 218 -12.37 12.38 -6.17
C VAL A 218 -11.85 12.62 -4.75
N GLN A 219 -12.48 12.00 -3.76
CA GLN A 219 -12.02 12.03 -2.38
C GLN A 219 -10.75 11.18 -2.24
N TRP A 220 -9.72 11.77 -1.64
CA TRP A 220 -8.42 11.14 -1.38
C TRP A 220 -7.98 11.46 0.06
N GLY A 221 -8.19 10.51 0.96
CA GLY A 221 -8.08 10.75 2.40
C GLY A 221 -9.05 11.84 2.86
N ASP A 222 -8.53 12.82 3.60
CA ASP A 222 -9.28 14.00 4.06
C ASP A 222 -9.32 15.15 3.04
N SER A 223 -8.86 14.91 1.81
CA SER A 223 -8.81 15.90 0.74
C SER A 223 -9.67 15.51 -0.46
N LEU A 224 -9.94 16.47 -1.34
CA LEU A 224 -10.56 16.26 -2.64
C LEU A 224 -9.54 16.57 -3.72
N VAL A 225 -9.43 15.70 -4.72
CA VAL A 225 -8.66 15.93 -5.94
C VAL A 225 -9.63 16.43 -7.02
N THR A 226 -9.26 17.51 -7.70
CA THR A 226 -10.05 18.09 -8.79
C THR A 226 -9.15 18.59 -9.91
N LEU A 227 -9.73 18.90 -11.06
CA LEU A 227 -9.03 19.42 -12.23
C LEU A 227 -9.42 20.88 -12.45
N ASP A 228 -8.45 21.78 -12.40
CA ASP A 228 -8.56 23.13 -12.96
C ASP A 228 -8.44 23.03 -14.48
N SER A 229 -9.53 22.58 -15.11
CA SER A 229 -9.51 22.10 -16.48
C SER A 229 -9.06 23.16 -17.48
N ALA A 230 -9.59 24.39 -17.42
CA ALA A 230 -9.21 25.42 -18.40
C ALA A 230 -7.75 25.89 -18.24
N SER A 231 -7.15 25.68 -17.07
CA SER A 231 -5.75 26.00 -16.81
C SER A 231 -4.82 24.79 -16.95
N ALA A 232 -5.36 23.64 -17.38
CA ALA A 232 -4.65 22.38 -17.52
C ALA A 232 -3.92 21.92 -16.23
N ALA A 233 -4.53 22.08 -15.05
CA ALA A 233 -3.88 21.82 -13.77
C ALA A 233 -4.63 20.83 -12.87
N LEU A 234 -3.87 20.02 -12.14
CA LEU A 234 -4.36 19.12 -11.09
C LEU A 234 -4.32 19.86 -9.75
N MET A 235 -5.42 19.78 -9.01
CA MET A 235 -5.63 20.53 -7.77
C MET A 235 -5.94 19.57 -6.61
N LEU A 236 -5.47 19.93 -5.43
CA LEU A 236 -5.82 19.35 -4.15
C LEU A 236 -6.59 20.38 -3.35
N VAL A 237 -7.77 20.01 -2.87
CA VAL A 237 -8.64 20.85 -2.05
C VAL A 237 -8.74 20.21 -0.68
N ASN A 238 -8.42 20.95 0.37
CA ASN A 238 -8.70 20.53 1.73
C ASN A 238 -10.08 21.08 2.13
N PRO A 239 -11.12 20.23 2.29
CA PRO A 239 -12.45 20.69 2.59
C PRO A 239 -12.55 21.35 3.95
N GLU A 240 -11.83 20.86 4.96
CA GLU A 240 -11.85 21.40 6.33
C GLU A 240 -11.38 22.85 6.34
N GLN A 241 -10.17 23.08 5.82
CA GLN A 241 -9.52 24.39 5.77
C GLN A 241 -10.01 25.29 4.64
N SER A 242 -10.85 24.76 3.73
CA SER A 242 -11.25 25.43 2.48
C SER A 242 -10.06 25.93 1.66
N SER A 243 -8.92 25.25 1.75
CA SER A 243 -7.68 25.61 1.07
C SER A 243 -7.53 24.83 -0.23
N VAL A 244 -6.94 25.49 -1.24
CA VAL A 244 -6.77 24.94 -2.58
C VAL A 244 -5.29 25.03 -2.97
N LYS A 245 -4.72 23.90 -3.40
CA LYS A 245 -3.32 23.78 -3.77
C LYS A 245 -3.19 23.17 -5.16
N ARG A 246 -2.40 23.79 -6.03
CA ARG A 246 -2.03 23.19 -7.31
C ARG A 246 -0.95 22.13 -7.07
N LEU A 247 -1.18 20.91 -7.56
CA LEU A 247 -0.21 19.82 -7.50
C LEU A 247 0.64 19.76 -8.77
N TRP A 248 0.02 20.01 -9.92
CA TRP A 248 0.66 19.89 -11.22
C TRP A 248 -0.05 20.77 -12.26
N LYS A 249 0.67 21.14 -13.33
CA LYS A 249 0.14 21.85 -14.50
C LYS A 249 0.81 21.34 -15.75
N ALA A 250 0.05 21.16 -16.83
CA ALA A 250 0.64 20.91 -18.14
C ALA A 250 1.56 22.07 -18.54
N PRO A 251 2.79 21.79 -19.00
CA PRO A 251 3.74 22.85 -19.35
C PRO A 251 3.28 23.62 -20.58
N GLU A 252 2.58 22.97 -21.51
CA GLU A 252 2.11 23.61 -22.74
C GLU A 252 0.76 24.34 -22.59
N SER A 253 0.57 25.39 -23.39
CA SER A 253 -0.70 26.11 -23.53
C SER A 253 -1.70 25.35 -24.42
N GLY A 254 -2.97 25.80 -24.41
CA GLY A 254 -4.00 25.26 -25.31
C GLY A 254 -4.46 23.85 -24.96
N ARG A 255 -4.26 23.43 -23.70
CA ARG A 255 -4.73 22.16 -23.15
C ARG A 255 -5.83 22.37 -22.14
N PHE A 256 -6.63 21.34 -21.91
CA PHE A 256 -7.53 21.25 -20.77
C PHE A 256 -7.62 19.83 -20.24
N LEU A 257 -8.03 19.68 -18.97
CA LEU A 257 -8.13 18.38 -18.31
C LEU A 257 -9.58 17.89 -18.21
N LYS A 258 -9.79 16.58 -18.39
CA LYS A 258 -11.07 15.90 -18.18
C LYS A 258 -10.86 14.45 -17.79
N GLY A 259 -11.86 13.85 -17.14
CA GLY A 259 -11.77 12.52 -16.55
C GLY A 259 -10.79 12.51 -15.37
N LEU A 260 -11.22 11.98 -14.23
CA LEU A 260 -10.37 11.86 -13.06
C LEU A 260 -10.75 10.58 -12.31
N ALA A 261 -9.76 9.74 -12.06
CA ALA A 261 -9.84 8.64 -11.12
C ALA A 261 -8.58 8.62 -10.24
N VAL A 262 -8.67 8.05 -9.04
CA VAL A 262 -7.51 7.86 -8.17
C VAL A 262 -7.45 6.40 -7.71
N VAL A 263 -6.31 5.75 -7.95
CA VAL A 263 -6.02 4.38 -7.52
C VAL A 263 -4.63 4.35 -6.88
N ASP A 264 -4.48 3.80 -5.68
CA ASP A 264 -3.18 3.63 -4.98
C ASP A 264 -2.37 4.93 -4.82
N ASP A 265 -3.04 6.06 -4.57
CA ASP A 265 -2.44 7.41 -4.56
C ASP A 265 -1.98 7.94 -5.94
N VAL A 266 -2.35 7.27 -7.04
CA VAL A 266 -2.09 7.73 -8.41
C VAL A 266 -3.37 8.31 -9.01
N ALA A 267 -3.34 9.60 -9.34
CA ALA A 267 -4.39 10.27 -10.09
C ALA A 267 -4.21 10.03 -11.58
N TYR A 268 -5.25 9.49 -12.22
CA TYR A 268 -5.34 9.31 -13.66
C TYR A 268 -6.28 10.36 -14.24
N PHE A 269 -5.81 11.12 -15.23
CA PHE A 269 -6.62 12.16 -15.86
C PHE A 269 -6.27 12.35 -17.34
N GLY A 270 -7.28 12.75 -18.11
CA GLY A 270 -7.13 13.07 -19.52
C GLY A 270 -6.62 14.48 -19.75
N ILE A 271 -5.77 14.66 -20.75
CA ILE A 271 -5.28 15.94 -21.25
C ILE A 271 -5.65 16.05 -22.73
N SER A 272 -6.44 17.06 -23.07
CA SER A 272 -6.95 17.25 -24.44
C SER A 272 -6.55 18.61 -24.98
N ARG A 273 -6.36 18.70 -26.30
CA ARG A 273 -6.20 20.00 -26.98
C ARG A 273 -7.53 20.73 -27.02
N VAL A 274 -7.52 22.05 -26.80
CA VAL A 274 -8.70 22.89 -26.98
C VAL A 274 -9.12 22.85 -28.45
N ARG A 275 -10.37 22.47 -28.70
CA ARG A 275 -10.96 22.38 -30.04
C ARG A 275 -12.42 22.89 -30.02
N PRO A 276 -12.95 23.36 -31.16
CA PRO A 276 -14.37 23.67 -31.32
C PRO A 276 -15.25 22.47 -30.92
N ARG A 277 -16.48 22.74 -30.48
CA ARG A 277 -17.41 21.68 -30.02
C ARG A 277 -17.73 20.66 -31.12
N SER A 278 -17.82 21.11 -32.37
CA SER A 278 -18.05 20.26 -33.54
C SER A 278 -16.92 19.23 -33.74
N ALA A 279 -15.68 19.52 -33.38
CA ALA A 279 -14.56 18.59 -33.58
C ALA A 279 -14.38 17.55 -32.45
N ARG A 280 -15.21 17.59 -31.39
CA ARG A 280 -15.00 16.73 -30.20
C ARG A 280 -15.39 15.28 -30.39
N HIS A 281 -16.14 14.97 -31.45
CA HIS A 281 -16.58 13.63 -31.81
C HIS A 281 -15.74 13.03 -32.95
N ASP A 282 -14.73 13.76 -33.42
CA ASP A 282 -13.87 13.31 -34.52
C ASP A 282 -13.16 12.00 -34.13
N PRO A 283 -13.33 10.90 -34.89
CA PRO A 283 -12.69 9.63 -34.60
C PRO A 283 -11.16 9.66 -34.75
N ALA A 284 -10.60 10.66 -35.44
CA ALA A 284 -9.16 10.89 -35.49
C ALA A 284 -8.63 11.63 -34.25
N LEU A 285 -9.51 12.10 -33.36
CA LEU A 285 -9.11 12.81 -32.15
C LEU A 285 -8.75 11.81 -31.04
N ASN A 286 -7.47 11.81 -30.68
CA ASN A 286 -6.97 11.13 -29.48
C ASN A 286 -6.72 12.12 -28.34
N CYS A 287 -6.75 11.62 -27.11
CA CYS A 287 -6.40 12.39 -25.92
C CYS A 287 -5.17 11.78 -25.26
N ASP A 288 -4.40 12.59 -24.56
CA ASP A 288 -3.38 12.05 -23.68
C ASP A 288 -4.03 11.60 -22.38
N LEU A 289 -3.55 10.50 -21.82
CA LEU A 289 -3.81 10.08 -20.45
C LEU A 289 -2.53 10.30 -19.65
N ALA A 290 -2.67 10.81 -18.43
CA ALA A 290 -1.56 11.02 -17.51
C ALA A 290 -1.80 10.28 -16.19
N ALA A 291 -0.72 9.80 -15.59
CA ALA A 291 -0.69 9.29 -14.23
C ALA A 291 0.19 10.18 -13.36
N PHE A 292 -0.33 10.64 -12.24
CA PHE A 292 0.35 11.53 -11.31
C PHE A 292 0.27 10.98 -9.90
N HIS A 293 1.42 10.73 -9.28
CA HIS A 293 1.48 10.23 -7.92
C HIS A 293 1.27 11.37 -6.93
N LEU A 294 0.18 11.33 -6.17
CA LEU A 294 -0.29 12.43 -5.33
C LEU A 294 0.64 12.72 -4.14
N ARG A 295 1.19 11.69 -3.49
CA ARG A 295 2.15 11.86 -2.38
C ARG A 295 3.50 12.41 -2.83
N SER A 296 4.14 11.76 -3.79
CA SER A 296 5.47 12.17 -4.28
C SER A 296 5.42 13.41 -5.18
N LYS A 297 4.22 13.81 -5.63
CA LYS A 297 3.96 14.94 -6.53
C LYS A 297 4.72 14.83 -7.85
N LYS A 298 4.83 13.60 -8.37
CA LYS A 298 5.51 13.31 -9.62
C LYS A 298 4.52 12.88 -10.69
N LEU A 299 4.64 13.47 -11.87
CA LEU A 299 4.06 12.90 -13.07
C LEU A 299 4.82 11.61 -13.36
N LEU A 300 4.13 10.47 -13.31
CA LEU A 300 4.73 9.17 -13.56
C LEU A 300 4.89 8.93 -15.05
N TRP A 301 3.84 9.23 -15.82
CA TRP A 301 3.86 9.15 -17.27
C TRP A 301 2.70 9.94 -17.88
N ARG A 302 2.82 10.18 -19.18
CA ARG A 302 1.79 10.73 -20.05
C ARG A 302 1.89 10.01 -21.39
N LYS A 303 0.76 9.51 -21.92
CA LYS A 303 0.71 8.73 -23.16
C LYS A 303 -0.52 9.13 -23.97
N GLU A 304 -0.41 9.16 -25.29
CA GLU A 304 -1.58 9.29 -26.15
C GLU A 304 -2.41 7.99 -26.07
N VAL A 305 -3.73 8.12 -25.99
CA VAL A 305 -4.69 7.00 -25.95
C VAL A 305 -5.67 7.18 -27.12
N PRO A 306 -5.99 6.10 -27.86
CA PRO A 306 -6.91 6.14 -29.01
C PRO A 306 -8.37 6.33 -28.58
N THR A 307 -8.69 7.48 -27.99
CA THR A 307 -10.02 7.77 -27.44
C THR A 307 -11.08 7.96 -28.53
N LYS A 308 -10.67 8.22 -29.79
CA LYS A 308 -11.55 8.44 -30.95
C LYS A 308 -12.68 9.42 -30.64
N GLY A 309 -12.30 10.55 -30.08
CA GLY A 309 -13.17 11.58 -29.53
C GLY A 309 -12.66 12.10 -28.19
N LEU A 310 -13.26 13.18 -27.70
CA LEU A 310 -12.87 13.80 -26.45
C LEU A 310 -13.20 12.89 -25.25
N LEU A 311 -12.18 12.59 -24.44
CA LEU A 311 -12.32 11.89 -23.16
C LEU A 311 -13.11 12.73 -22.16
N ASN A 312 -14.12 12.13 -21.53
CA ASN A 312 -15.03 12.80 -20.60
C ASN A 312 -14.84 12.31 -19.17
N THR A 313 -14.82 10.99 -18.97
CA THR A 313 -14.78 10.34 -17.65
C THR A 313 -13.74 9.22 -17.66
N ILE A 314 -13.11 9.03 -16.51
CA ILE A 314 -12.24 7.89 -16.20
C ILE A 314 -12.75 7.31 -14.89
N GLY A 315 -12.86 5.98 -14.81
CA GLY A 315 -13.22 5.28 -13.58
C GLY A 315 -12.45 3.97 -13.44
N ALA A 316 -12.59 3.31 -12.30
CA ALA A 316 -12.04 1.99 -12.06
C ALA A 316 -13.07 1.09 -11.35
N PRO A 317 -14.27 0.88 -11.92
CA PRO A 317 -15.40 0.30 -11.18
C PRO A 317 -15.16 -1.14 -10.75
N HIS A 318 -14.25 -1.86 -11.41
CA HIS A 318 -13.82 -3.20 -11.02
C HIS A 318 -13.17 -3.25 -9.64
N LEU A 319 -12.69 -2.11 -9.14
CA LEU A 319 -12.12 -1.95 -7.80
C LEU A 319 -13.18 -1.56 -6.76
N GLY A 320 -14.39 -1.18 -7.17
CA GLY A 320 -15.44 -0.75 -6.25
C GLY A 320 -16.42 0.23 -6.88
N ASP A 321 -17.65 0.22 -6.38
CA ASP A 321 -18.74 1.09 -6.82
C ASP A 321 -18.45 2.58 -6.57
N GLN A 322 -17.62 2.89 -5.56
CA GLN A 322 -17.18 4.24 -5.23
C GLN A 322 -16.05 4.78 -6.14
N SER A 323 -15.46 3.97 -7.03
CA SER A 323 -14.30 4.36 -7.85
C SER A 323 -14.40 5.69 -8.63
N PRO A 324 -15.59 6.18 -9.05
CA PRO A 324 -15.67 7.45 -9.78
C PRO A 324 -15.41 8.68 -8.90
N HIS A 325 -15.54 8.53 -7.58
CA HIS A 325 -15.53 9.67 -6.66
C HIS A 325 -14.78 9.42 -5.35
N LEU A 326 -14.28 8.21 -5.11
CA LEU A 326 -13.41 7.86 -4.00
C LEU A 326 -12.13 7.22 -4.54
N ALA A 327 -10.99 7.62 -3.97
CA ALA A 327 -9.72 6.98 -4.22
C ALA A 327 -9.75 5.55 -3.71
N LEU A 328 -9.46 4.59 -4.58
CA LEU A 328 -9.46 3.17 -4.23
C LEU A 328 -8.04 2.65 -4.06
N ASN A 329 -7.92 1.53 -3.34
CA ASN A 329 -6.67 0.83 -3.14
C ASN A 329 -6.78 -0.58 -3.73
N THR A 330 -5.84 -0.96 -4.60
CA THR A 330 -5.71 -2.31 -5.15
C THR A 330 -5.27 -3.30 -4.09
N SER A 331 -4.54 -2.86 -3.06
CA SER A 331 -4.05 -3.70 -1.94
C SER A 331 -5.10 -4.00 -0.87
N GLY A 332 -6.37 -3.61 -1.09
CA GLY A 332 -7.48 -3.86 -0.16
C GLY A 332 -8.61 -4.68 -0.78
N LEU A 333 -8.44 -5.10 -2.03
CA LEU A 333 -9.45 -5.85 -2.78
C LEU A 333 -9.10 -7.32 -2.76
N GLY A 334 -9.44 -7.97 -1.65
CA GLY A 334 -9.64 -9.40 -1.66
C GLY A 334 -10.69 -9.75 -2.71
N PHE A 335 -10.26 -10.23 -3.87
CA PHE A 335 -11.16 -10.76 -4.89
C PHE A 335 -11.98 -11.91 -4.26
N PRO A 336 -13.30 -11.98 -4.52
CA PRO A 336 -14.19 -12.80 -3.73
C PRO A 336 -14.12 -14.27 -4.15
N GLY A 337 -13.19 -14.98 -3.53
CA GLY A 337 -13.37 -16.38 -3.14
C GLY A 337 -13.84 -16.54 -1.69
N SER A 338 -14.08 -15.45 -0.95
CA SER A 338 -14.38 -15.50 0.48
C SER A 338 -15.68 -14.78 0.82
N LEU A 339 -16.70 -15.58 1.14
CA LEU A 339 -17.96 -15.18 1.75
C LEU A 339 -17.72 -14.53 3.12
N THR A 340 -17.53 -13.21 3.18
CA THR A 340 -17.61 -12.48 4.47
C THR A 340 -18.24 -11.08 4.41
N ALA A 341 -18.52 -10.52 3.22
CA ALA A 341 -19.11 -9.18 3.13
C ALA A 341 -20.66 -9.13 3.23
N ALA A 342 -21.36 -10.26 3.30
CA ALA A 342 -22.83 -10.30 3.34
C ALA A 342 -23.46 -10.39 4.75
N ARG A 343 -22.67 -10.31 5.83
CA ARG A 343 -23.21 -10.47 7.21
C ARG A 343 -23.31 -9.18 8.02
N ALA A 344 -22.74 -8.06 7.57
CA ALA A 344 -22.73 -6.82 8.35
C ALA A 344 -24.01 -5.96 8.19
N THR A 345 -24.80 -6.15 7.13
CA THR A 345 -25.96 -5.29 6.82
C THR A 345 -27.33 -5.85 7.25
N VAL A 346 -27.39 -7.02 7.88
CA VAL A 346 -28.65 -7.62 8.39
C VAL A 346 -28.74 -7.54 9.93
N ALA A 347 -27.63 -7.32 10.63
CA ALA A 347 -27.61 -7.29 12.10
C ALA A 347 -28.05 -5.93 12.69
N GLU A 348 -28.04 -4.85 11.92
CA GLU A 348 -28.25 -3.49 12.45
C GLU A 348 -29.66 -2.94 12.21
N THR A 349 -30.48 -3.58 11.38
CA THR A 349 -31.90 -3.22 11.16
C THR A 349 -32.86 -3.84 12.19
N ARG A 350 -32.36 -4.65 13.14
CA ARG A 350 -33.19 -5.30 14.18
C ARG A 350 -33.17 -4.59 15.55
N LYS A 351 -32.45 -3.47 15.70
CA LYS A 351 -32.31 -2.76 16.99
C LYS A 351 -32.99 -1.38 17.06
N LEU A 352 -33.79 -1.00 16.08
CA LEU A 352 -34.45 0.32 16.03
C LEU A 352 -35.99 0.28 15.90
N LEU A 353 -36.64 -0.77 16.37
CA LEU A 353 -38.09 -0.78 16.58
C LEU A 353 -38.44 -1.59 17.84
N TRP A 354 -38.36 -0.94 19.02
CA TRP A 354 -39.36 -1.14 20.09
C TRP A 354 -39.13 -0.17 21.26
N ASN A 355 -40.06 0.75 21.46
CA ASN A 355 -40.51 1.18 22.80
C ASN A 355 -41.89 1.88 22.67
N PRO A 356 -42.68 2.01 23.76
CA PRO A 356 -43.90 1.24 23.97
C PRO A 356 -45.15 2.13 24.04
N PHE A 357 -46.36 1.55 23.94
CA PHE A 357 -47.56 1.84 24.76
C PHE A 357 -48.86 1.32 24.09
N LEU A 358 -49.78 0.84 24.95
CA LEU A 358 -51.21 0.51 24.74
C LEU A 358 -51.51 -0.77 23.92
N SER A 359 -52.43 -1.66 24.28
CA SER A 359 -53.28 -1.87 25.46
C SER A 359 -53.95 -3.25 25.31
N SER A 360 -54.32 -3.85 26.46
CA SER A 360 -55.46 -4.76 26.67
C SER A 360 -55.60 -6.08 25.89
N SER A 361 -55.50 -7.21 26.60
CA SER A 361 -56.57 -8.20 26.86
C SER A 361 -55.93 -9.59 27.09
N LYS A 362 -55.87 -10.06 28.33
CA LYS A 362 -56.76 -11.07 28.97
C LYS A 362 -56.49 -12.52 28.56
N HIS A 363 -56.34 -13.35 29.61
CA HIS A 363 -56.61 -14.80 29.70
C HIS A 363 -55.55 -15.71 29.05
N CYS A 364 -55.14 -16.86 29.61
CA CYS A 364 -55.40 -17.55 30.88
C CYS A 364 -54.36 -18.69 31.01
N GLN A 365 -54.28 -19.28 32.21
CA GLN A 365 -53.76 -20.63 32.55
C GLN A 365 -52.23 -20.78 32.70
N GLN A 366 -51.71 -20.94 33.94
CA GLN A 366 -51.66 -22.18 34.77
C GLN A 366 -50.55 -23.13 34.27
N TYR A 367 -49.69 -23.79 35.06
CA TYR A 367 -49.64 -24.15 36.49
C TYR A 367 -48.19 -24.52 36.87
N ALA A 368 -47.89 -24.44 38.17
CA ALA A 368 -47.04 -25.32 39.03
C ALA A 368 -45.74 -25.97 38.47
N GLY A 369 -44.65 -26.09 39.23
CA GLY A 369 -44.42 -25.94 40.66
C GLY A 369 -43.15 -26.73 41.05
N ASP A 370 -42.61 -26.42 42.23
CA ASP A 370 -41.92 -27.31 43.18
C ASP A 370 -40.60 -28.00 42.74
N ALA A 371 -39.60 -28.28 43.59
CA ALA A 371 -39.27 -27.96 44.99
C ALA A 371 -37.87 -28.56 45.29
N ALA A 372 -37.26 -28.11 46.40
CA ALA A 372 -36.27 -28.78 47.26
C ALA A 372 -34.85 -29.05 46.70
N GLY A 373 -33.74 -29.00 47.46
CA GLY A 373 -33.42 -28.78 48.88
C GLY A 373 -31.88 -28.58 48.97
N CYS A 374 -31.30 -27.79 49.89
CA CYS A 374 -31.06 -28.00 51.33
C CYS A 374 -29.56 -28.23 51.65
N HIS A 375 -29.18 -27.76 52.86
CA HIS A 375 -27.90 -27.80 53.61
C HIS A 375 -26.83 -26.74 53.29
N GLU A 376 -26.66 -25.70 54.12
CA GLU A 376 -26.01 -25.63 55.48
C GLU A 376 -24.47 -25.64 55.32
N ASP A 377 -23.65 -24.74 55.90
CA ASP A 377 -23.65 -24.09 57.22
C ASP A 377 -22.63 -22.90 57.19
N SER A 378 -23.00 -21.66 57.57
CA SER A 378 -22.84 -20.97 58.88
C SER A 378 -21.41 -20.42 59.21
N LEU A 379 -21.26 -19.08 59.30
CA LEU A 379 -21.06 -18.22 60.50
C LEU A 379 -19.58 -18.18 60.99
N CYS A 380 -18.92 -17.12 61.47
CA CYS A 380 -19.18 -15.77 62.01
C CYS A 380 -17.88 -14.94 61.76
N GLU A 381 -17.84 -13.63 61.47
CA GLU A 381 -18.26 -12.42 62.21
C GLU A 381 -17.12 -11.75 63.03
N LEU A 382 -17.15 -10.40 63.02
CA LEU A 382 -16.46 -9.40 63.85
C LEU A 382 -14.97 -9.01 63.58
N VAL A 383 -14.52 -7.75 63.73
CA VAL A 383 -15.05 -6.36 63.66
C VAL A 383 -13.89 -5.42 64.11
N ASP A 384 -13.85 -4.22 63.50
CA ASP A 384 -13.26 -2.93 63.92
C ASP A 384 -11.77 -2.72 64.30
N GLY A 385 -11.17 -1.70 63.66
CA GLY A 385 -11.04 -0.42 64.38
C GLY A 385 -9.71 0.37 64.35
N ILE A 386 -9.69 1.43 63.54
CA ILE A 386 -9.35 2.84 63.93
C ILE A 386 -7.87 3.32 64.15
N HIS A 387 -7.53 4.39 63.40
CA HIS A 387 -6.58 5.54 63.58
C HIS A 387 -5.15 5.36 64.15
N GLY A 388 -4.10 6.11 63.76
CA GLY A 388 -3.95 7.29 62.90
C GLY A 388 -2.54 7.89 62.99
N GLN A 389 -2.24 8.80 62.06
CA GLN A 389 -1.31 9.96 62.09
C GLN A 389 0.18 9.83 62.50
N GLY A 390 1.05 10.35 61.61
CA GLY A 390 2.00 11.41 61.98
C GLY A 390 3.51 11.11 62.01
N PRO A 391 4.40 12.13 61.85
CA PRO A 391 5.56 12.03 60.95
C PRO A 391 6.95 12.37 61.53
N SER A 392 7.97 12.26 60.66
CA SER A 392 9.29 12.95 60.66
C SER A 392 10.45 12.38 61.53
N CYS A 393 11.65 12.25 60.95
CA CYS A 393 12.82 13.06 61.35
C CYS A 393 14.11 12.80 60.53
N ARG A 394 14.96 13.83 60.55
CA ARG A 394 16.22 14.09 59.83
C ARG A 394 17.45 13.33 60.37
N ALA A 395 18.37 13.04 59.45
CA ALA A 395 19.82 13.30 59.43
C ALA A 395 20.73 13.18 60.69
N CYS A 396 21.88 12.51 60.52
CA CYS A 396 23.23 12.93 60.96
C CYS A 396 24.30 11.97 60.37
N LYS A 397 25.35 12.47 59.67
CA LYS A 397 26.76 12.66 60.11
C LYS A 397 27.52 11.33 60.37
N ARG A 398 28.82 11.12 60.12
CA ARG A 398 29.99 11.88 59.61
C ARG A 398 31.19 10.90 59.60
N MET A 399 32.06 11.05 58.59
CA MET A 399 33.55 11.11 58.65
C MET A 399 34.45 9.95 59.12
N GLY A 400 35.58 9.84 58.39
CA GLY A 400 36.90 9.33 58.82
C GLY A 400 37.31 8.05 58.09
N GLY A 401 38.45 7.90 57.42
CA GLY A 401 39.70 8.67 57.33
C GLY A 401 40.92 7.73 57.43
N CYS A 402 41.97 7.98 56.63
CA CYS A 402 43.34 7.40 56.63
C CYS A 402 43.54 5.94 56.15
N SER A 403 44.24 5.63 55.05
CA SER A 403 45.68 5.76 54.66
C SER A 403 46.64 4.75 55.30
N THR A 404 47.32 3.92 54.50
CA THR A 404 48.79 3.92 54.30
C THR A 404 49.27 2.77 53.39
N ARG A 405 50.37 3.06 52.68
CA ARG A 405 51.16 2.18 51.80
C ARG A 405 52.04 1.21 52.63
N ARG A 406 52.42 0.07 52.04
CA ARG A 406 53.82 -0.39 51.96
C ARG A 406 54.03 -1.52 50.96
N SER A 407 55.24 -1.50 50.41
CA SER A 407 55.89 -2.31 49.38
C SER A 407 56.50 -3.62 49.90
N GLY A 408 56.75 -4.59 49.00
CA GLY A 408 57.68 -5.71 49.22
C GLY A 408 57.80 -6.65 48.01
N GLN A 409 59.02 -6.87 47.52
CA GLN A 409 59.41 -7.75 46.40
C GLN A 409 59.62 -9.23 46.84
N LEU A 410 59.26 -10.17 45.93
CA LEU A 410 59.79 -11.52 45.50
C LEU A 410 60.74 -12.35 46.43
N PRO A 411 60.92 -13.70 46.28
CA PRO A 411 60.68 -14.60 45.11
C PRO A 411 60.17 -16.07 45.40
N PHE A 412 59.92 -16.83 44.30
CA PHE A 412 60.00 -18.31 44.05
C PHE A 412 59.60 -19.35 45.15
N THR A 413 58.60 -20.23 44.90
CA THR A 413 58.71 -21.63 44.37
C THR A 413 57.38 -22.40 44.48
N GLU A 414 57.14 -23.25 43.48
CA GLU A 414 56.47 -24.56 43.47
C GLU A 414 54.97 -24.76 43.77
N HIS A 415 54.33 -25.39 42.76
CA HIS A 415 53.28 -26.41 42.80
C HIS A 415 52.38 -26.47 44.04
N ALA A 416 51.22 -25.82 43.93
CA ALA A 416 50.03 -26.24 44.65
C ALA A 416 48.83 -26.21 43.71
N GLU A 417 48.20 -27.38 43.62
CA GLU A 417 46.97 -27.73 42.94
C GLU A 417 45.85 -26.73 43.31
N VAL A 418 45.55 -25.80 42.39
CA VAL A 418 44.46 -24.85 42.58
C VAL A 418 43.16 -25.53 42.17
N GLN A 419 42.40 -25.95 43.19
CA GLN A 419 40.98 -26.23 43.05
C GLN A 419 40.28 -25.07 42.31
N PRO A 420 39.40 -25.35 41.35
CA PRO A 420 38.72 -24.30 40.62
C PRO A 420 37.86 -23.49 41.60
N LYS A 421 38.29 -22.25 41.85
CA LYS A 421 37.45 -21.21 42.45
C LYS A 421 36.11 -21.26 41.73
N LYS A 422 35.04 -21.51 42.51
CA LYS A 422 33.65 -21.33 42.07
C LYS A 422 33.56 -19.97 41.38
N ALA A 423 33.62 -19.98 40.05
CA ALA A 423 33.05 -18.91 39.27
C ALA A 423 31.61 -18.86 39.73
N VAL A 424 31.22 -17.74 40.34
CA VAL A 424 29.81 -17.37 40.48
C VAL A 424 29.28 -17.33 39.06
N ARG A 425 28.82 -18.48 38.58
CA ARG A 425 27.87 -18.58 37.49
C ARG A 425 26.69 -17.77 38.00
N ARG A 426 26.59 -16.52 37.56
CA ARG A 426 25.27 -15.94 37.34
C ARG A 426 24.65 -16.85 36.29
N GLY A 427 23.98 -17.89 36.78
CA GLY A 427 23.01 -18.61 35.98
C GLY A 427 22.10 -17.53 35.43
N ALA A 428 22.10 -17.39 34.11
CA ALA A 428 20.97 -16.77 33.46
C ALA A 428 19.81 -17.71 33.75
N ASP A 429 18.96 -17.33 34.70
CA ASP A 429 17.71 -18.05 34.94
C ASP A 429 16.93 -18.15 33.63
N PRO A 430 16.51 -19.36 33.21
CA PRO A 430 15.76 -19.57 31.99
C PRO A 430 14.28 -19.26 32.22
N LEU A 431 13.95 -18.03 32.61
CA LEU A 431 12.57 -17.58 32.85
C LEU A 431 11.74 -17.33 31.57
N TRP A 432 12.21 -17.86 30.44
CA TRP A 432 11.50 -17.87 29.15
C TRP A 432 11.44 -19.24 28.48
N ASP A 433 11.91 -20.28 29.18
CA ASP A 433 11.64 -21.68 28.81
C ASP A 433 10.32 -22.17 29.43
N THR A 434 9.66 -21.33 30.24
CA THR A 434 8.28 -21.57 30.67
C THR A 434 7.35 -21.27 29.51
N ASP A 435 6.69 -22.33 29.05
CA ASP A 435 5.53 -22.51 28.17
C ASP A 435 4.40 -21.45 28.25
N MET A 436 4.70 -20.15 28.34
CA MET A 436 3.79 -19.15 27.84
C MET A 436 3.80 -19.29 26.33
N SER A 437 2.74 -19.89 25.80
CA SER A 437 2.59 -20.02 24.36
C SER A 437 2.67 -18.62 23.75
N ASN A 438 3.30 -18.49 22.58
CA ASN A 438 3.27 -17.24 21.82
C ASN A 438 1.83 -16.77 21.52
N LEU A 439 0.79 -17.55 21.82
CA LEU A 439 -0.63 -17.18 21.76
C LEU A 439 -1.09 -16.35 22.97
N ASP A 440 -0.59 -16.64 24.18
CA ASP A 440 -0.95 -15.91 25.41
C ASP A 440 -0.44 -14.48 25.39
N ILE A 441 0.78 -14.31 24.87
CA ILE A 441 1.42 -13.02 24.58
C ILE A 441 0.52 -12.13 23.71
N LEU A 442 -0.17 -12.70 22.71
CA LEU A 442 -0.95 -11.95 21.73
C LEU A 442 -2.38 -11.65 22.16
N ARG A 443 -3.00 -12.57 22.91
CA ARG A 443 -4.31 -12.32 23.50
C ARG A 443 -4.24 -11.08 24.40
N LEU A 444 -3.15 -10.96 25.15
CA LEU A 444 -2.87 -9.83 26.04
C LEU A 444 -2.52 -8.53 25.28
N ILE A 445 -1.66 -8.56 24.25
CA ILE A 445 -1.34 -7.34 23.45
C ILE A 445 -2.58 -6.78 22.73
N ARG A 446 -3.44 -7.65 22.19
CA ARG A 446 -4.70 -7.21 21.55
C ARG A 446 -5.71 -6.68 22.57
N GLN A 447 -5.74 -7.23 23.79
CA GLN A 447 -6.60 -6.78 24.89
C GLN A 447 -6.12 -5.49 25.55
N SER A 448 -4.80 -5.23 25.59
CA SER A 448 -4.22 -4.07 26.28
C SER A 448 -4.30 -2.77 25.50
N GLY A 449 -4.81 -2.78 24.26
CA GLY A 449 -4.87 -1.58 23.41
C GLY A 449 -3.48 -1.03 23.13
N ALA A 450 -2.72 -1.72 22.27
CA ALA A 450 -1.32 -1.39 21.93
C ALA A 450 -1.10 0.13 21.79
N GLN A 451 -0.13 0.65 22.55
CA GLN A 451 0.20 2.07 22.53
C GLN A 451 0.69 2.50 21.14
N ASP A 452 0.26 3.69 20.70
CA ASP A 452 0.67 4.29 19.44
C ASP A 452 2.21 4.47 19.41
N TYR A 453 2.88 3.86 18.42
CA TYR A 453 4.33 3.90 18.23
C TYR A 453 4.89 5.33 18.12
N LYS A 454 4.02 6.33 17.92
CA LYS A 454 4.33 7.77 17.90
C LYS A 454 5.04 8.28 19.16
N HIS A 455 4.95 7.59 20.29
CA HIS A 455 5.63 8.01 21.52
C HIS A 455 7.16 7.78 21.51
N PHE A 456 7.67 6.91 20.64
CA PHE A 456 9.11 6.67 20.50
C PHE A 456 9.69 7.50 19.35
N ARG A 457 9.97 8.79 19.59
CA ARG A 457 10.73 9.60 18.63
C ARG A 457 12.08 8.94 18.35
N THR A 458 12.29 8.49 17.12
CA THR A 458 13.55 7.91 16.66
C THR A 458 14.55 9.01 16.29
N PRO A 459 15.63 9.22 17.07
CA PRO A 459 16.59 10.28 16.77
C PRO A 459 17.34 9.99 15.48
N VAL A 460 17.40 10.99 14.60
CA VAL A 460 18.15 10.93 13.34
C VAL A 460 19.64 11.03 13.64
N GLY A 461 20.40 10.01 13.23
CA GLY A 461 21.86 9.97 13.35
C GLY A 461 22.60 10.66 12.20
N GLY A 462 21.92 10.82 11.08
CA GLY A 462 22.44 11.40 9.85
C GLY A 462 21.51 11.08 8.67
N ARG A 463 22.02 11.27 7.46
CA ARG A 463 21.32 10.95 6.21
C ARG A 463 22.24 10.20 5.26
N TRP A 464 21.66 9.31 4.48
CA TRP A 464 22.30 8.70 3.33
C TRP A 464 22.46 9.74 2.20
N ALA A 465 23.27 9.42 1.19
CA ALA A 465 23.47 10.23 -0.01
C ALA A 465 22.17 10.47 -0.80
N SER A 466 21.19 9.56 -0.71
CA SER A 466 19.82 9.77 -1.23
C SER A 466 19.05 10.89 -0.53
N GLY A 467 19.54 11.35 0.62
CA GLY A 467 18.85 12.26 1.54
C GLY A 467 17.96 11.56 2.56
N GLN A 468 17.80 10.23 2.50
CA GLN A 468 16.99 9.50 3.48
C GLN A 468 17.63 9.51 4.87
N PRO A 469 16.85 9.69 5.96
CA PRO A 469 17.40 9.68 7.31
C PRO A 469 17.79 8.25 7.74
N PHE A 470 18.69 8.15 8.71
CA PHE A 470 18.97 6.89 9.41
C PHE A 470 19.03 7.08 10.93
N MET A 471 18.81 6.00 11.66
CA MET A 471 18.77 5.96 13.13
C MET A 471 20.13 6.27 13.76
N ASN A 472 20.16 6.91 14.93
CA ASN A 472 21.41 7.16 15.64
C ASN A 472 22.04 5.88 16.22
N SER A 473 23.01 5.31 15.48
CA SER A 473 23.72 4.07 15.87
C SER A 473 24.54 4.20 17.16
N LYS A 474 25.00 5.41 17.53
CA LYS A 474 25.67 5.65 18.83
C LYS A 474 24.69 5.45 19.99
N LEU A 475 23.45 5.91 19.84
CA LEU A 475 22.39 5.66 20.81
C LEU A 475 22.00 4.19 20.82
N LYS A 476 21.88 3.55 19.65
CA LYS A 476 21.56 2.11 19.52
C LYS A 476 22.48 1.23 20.38
N ARG A 477 23.78 1.54 20.38
CA ARG A 477 24.79 0.82 21.19
C ARG A 477 24.71 1.12 22.70
N LYS A 478 24.44 2.37 23.08
CA LYS A 478 24.44 2.79 24.50
C LYS A 478 23.13 2.51 25.21
N ASN A 479 22.01 2.76 24.53
CA ASN A 479 20.66 2.59 25.01
C ASN A 479 19.73 2.40 23.79
N ALA A 480 19.48 1.13 23.45
CA ALA A 480 18.70 0.77 22.27
C ALA A 480 17.32 1.45 22.25
N LEU A 481 16.62 1.54 23.38
CA LEU A 481 15.29 2.16 23.43
C LEU A 481 15.34 3.66 23.09
N LYS A 482 16.37 4.39 23.55
CA LYS A 482 16.57 5.81 23.20
C LYS A 482 16.90 6.03 21.73
N ALA A 483 17.34 5.01 21.01
CA ALA A 483 17.54 5.10 19.57
C ALA A 483 16.22 5.07 18.79
N GLY A 484 15.10 4.76 19.44
CA GLY A 484 13.80 4.55 18.81
C GLY A 484 13.62 3.10 18.37
N VAL A 485 12.42 2.77 17.93
CA VAL A 485 12.04 1.39 17.54
C VAL A 485 12.17 1.19 16.03
N ARG A 486 11.73 2.18 15.27
CA ARG A 486 11.59 2.15 13.81
C ARG A 486 11.80 3.54 13.21
N MET A 487 12.33 3.61 12.01
CA MET A 487 12.36 4.82 11.18
C MET A 487 11.74 4.51 9.83
N ASP A 488 10.68 5.22 9.45
CA ASP A 488 10.07 5.07 8.12
C ASP A 488 10.94 5.75 7.05
N LEU A 489 11.23 5.03 5.97
CA LEU A 489 12.06 5.51 4.86
C LEU A 489 11.22 5.76 3.59
N GLY A 490 9.96 5.36 3.58
CA GLY A 490 8.99 5.68 2.53
C GLY A 490 8.58 4.48 1.68
N GLN A 491 7.85 4.76 0.60
CA GLN A 491 7.34 3.76 -0.33
C GLN A 491 8.26 3.65 -1.55
N TYR A 492 8.60 2.43 -1.93
CA TYR A 492 9.49 2.09 -3.04
C TYR A 492 8.75 1.22 -4.06
N ASP A 493 9.04 1.43 -5.34
CA ASP A 493 8.57 0.56 -6.40
C ASP A 493 9.39 -0.74 -6.38
N ILE A 494 8.74 -1.81 -5.96
CA ILE A 494 9.33 -3.15 -5.84
C ILE A 494 8.91 -4.07 -6.98
N THR A 495 8.14 -3.58 -7.96
CA THR A 495 7.45 -4.41 -8.96
C THR A 495 8.41 -5.36 -9.66
N ARG A 496 9.50 -4.81 -10.23
CA ARG A 496 10.49 -5.61 -10.97
C ARG A 496 11.24 -6.60 -10.10
N LEU A 497 11.57 -6.23 -8.85
CA LEU A 497 12.25 -7.12 -7.91
C LEU A 497 11.32 -8.26 -7.48
N LYS A 498 10.06 -7.93 -7.18
CA LYS A 498 9.02 -8.87 -6.79
C LYS A 498 8.73 -9.86 -7.92
N GLU A 499 8.58 -9.37 -9.15
CA GLU A 499 8.40 -10.21 -10.35
C GLU A 499 9.59 -11.14 -10.58
N ALA A 500 10.83 -10.61 -10.55
CA ALA A 500 12.02 -11.42 -10.70
C ALA A 500 12.10 -12.52 -9.63
N MET A 501 11.84 -12.18 -8.37
CA MET A 501 11.81 -13.12 -7.26
C MET A 501 10.74 -14.20 -7.45
N LEU A 502 9.52 -13.82 -7.84
CA LEU A 502 8.42 -14.75 -8.09
C LEU A 502 8.72 -15.68 -9.28
N ALA A 503 9.40 -15.19 -10.31
CA ALA A 503 9.79 -15.99 -11.48
C ALA A 503 10.81 -17.10 -11.13
N PHE A 504 11.59 -16.94 -10.06
CA PHE A 504 12.42 -18.04 -9.55
C PHE A 504 11.58 -19.18 -8.95
N GLY A 505 10.43 -18.85 -8.36
CA GLY A 505 9.56 -19.77 -7.64
C GLY A 505 10.27 -20.44 -6.46
N ASP A 506 9.93 -21.69 -6.20
CA ASP A 506 10.47 -22.47 -5.06
C ASP A 506 11.98 -22.69 -5.12
N ARG A 507 12.59 -22.57 -6.31
CA ARG A 507 14.05 -22.71 -6.47
C ARG A 507 14.82 -21.74 -5.60
N LEU A 508 14.31 -20.51 -5.44
CA LEU A 508 14.96 -19.47 -4.63
C LEU A 508 15.03 -19.85 -3.14
N TRP A 509 14.16 -20.74 -2.69
CA TRP A 509 14.04 -21.17 -1.29
C TRP A 509 14.55 -22.60 -1.05
N ASN A 510 14.92 -23.30 -2.12
CA ASN A 510 15.42 -24.67 -2.08
C ASN A 510 16.91 -24.69 -1.72
N ALA A 511 17.25 -25.25 -0.56
CA ALA A 511 18.62 -25.28 -0.05
C ALA A 511 19.59 -26.05 -0.97
N SER A 512 19.15 -27.17 -1.57
CA SER A 512 19.99 -27.96 -2.48
C SER A 512 20.30 -27.21 -3.78
N TRP A 513 19.30 -26.51 -4.33
CA TRP A 513 19.48 -25.68 -5.51
C TRP A 513 20.40 -24.48 -5.22
N LEU A 514 20.20 -23.80 -4.08
CA LEU A 514 21.09 -22.71 -3.66
C LEU A 514 22.52 -23.18 -3.42
N ALA A 515 22.71 -24.42 -2.97
CA ALA A 515 24.03 -24.99 -2.75
C ALA A 515 24.81 -25.22 -4.06
N THR A 516 24.13 -25.32 -5.21
CA THR A 516 24.78 -25.49 -6.52
C THR A 516 24.82 -24.19 -7.33
N GLU A 517 23.75 -23.40 -7.30
CA GLU A 517 23.60 -22.21 -8.15
C GLU A 517 24.03 -20.91 -7.47
N ASN A 518 24.25 -20.96 -6.15
CA ASN A 518 24.79 -19.86 -5.36
C ASN A 518 25.99 -20.34 -4.54
N ALA A 519 26.56 -19.46 -3.72
CA ALA A 519 27.51 -19.86 -2.68
C ALA A 519 26.76 -20.20 -1.37
N VAL A 520 27.39 -21.00 -0.50
CA VAL A 520 26.84 -21.43 0.79
C VAL A 520 27.58 -20.78 1.94
N MET A 521 26.83 -20.24 2.90
CA MET A 521 27.37 -19.76 4.18
C MET A 521 27.06 -20.77 5.30
N ALA A 522 27.98 -21.72 5.51
CA ALA A 522 27.89 -22.77 6.50
C ALA A 522 28.27 -22.30 7.91
N GLY A 523 27.99 -23.12 8.93
CA GLY A 523 28.34 -22.85 10.34
C GLY A 523 27.34 -21.98 11.09
N ARG A 524 26.15 -21.77 10.50
CA ARG A 524 25.06 -20.96 11.06
C ARG A 524 23.81 -21.79 11.39
N GLU A 525 23.80 -23.07 11.05
CA GLU A 525 22.65 -23.97 11.05
C GLU A 525 22.07 -24.09 12.46
N LYS A 526 22.93 -24.29 13.47
CA LYS A 526 22.50 -24.37 14.88
C LYS A 526 21.80 -23.10 15.35
N ASN A 527 22.31 -21.93 14.94
CA ASN A 527 21.74 -20.64 15.32
C ASN A 527 20.39 -20.38 14.60
N LEU A 528 20.33 -20.71 13.31
CA LEU A 528 19.11 -20.61 12.52
C LEU A 528 18.02 -21.57 13.05
N ALA A 529 18.34 -22.83 13.32
CA ALA A 529 17.41 -23.78 13.91
C ALA A 529 16.90 -23.34 15.29
N LYS A 530 17.76 -22.72 16.10
CA LYS A 530 17.40 -22.24 17.44
C LYS A 530 16.39 -21.09 17.39
N TYR A 531 16.65 -20.07 16.58
CA TYR A 531 15.88 -18.80 16.64
C TYR A 531 14.93 -18.59 15.45
N LYS A 532 15.22 -19.17 14.29
CA LYS A 532 14.51 -18.96 13.02
C LYS A 532 14.15 -20.29 12.36
N PRO A 533 13.46 -21.20 13.07
CA PRO A 533 13.08 -22.48 12.49
C PRO A 533 12.14 -22.29 11.29
N GLY A 534 12.43 -22.98 10.19
CA GLY A 534 11.58 -22.98 8.99
C GLY A 534 11.68 -21.73 8.11
N THR A 535 12.57 -20.78 8.39
CA THR A 535 12.81 -19.63 7.49
C THR A 535 13.82 -20.00 6.41
N HIS A 536 13.66 -19.43 5.22
CA HIS A 536 14.59 -19.61 4.09
C HIS A 536 15.24 -18.28 3.73
N ASP A 537 16.55 -18.29 3.46
CA ASP A 537 17.31 -17.10 3.07
C ASP A 537 18.01 -17.34 1.73
N ALA A 538 17.77 -16.48 0.75
CA ALA A 538 18.62 -16.35 -0.43
C ALA A 538 19.61 -15.19 -0.18
N THR A 539 20.87 -15.55 0.04
CA THR A 539 21.93 -14.59 0.39
C THR A 539 22.54 -14.01 -0.88
N LEU A 540 22.60 -12.67 -0.96
CA LEU A 540 23.15 -11.92 -2.09
C LEU A 540 24.48 -11.26 -1.70
N ILE A 541 24.49 -10.60 -0.53
CA ILE A 541 25.70 -10.03 0.08
C ILE A 541 25.74 -10.50 1.53
N PHE A 542 26.90 -10.92 2.01
CA PHE A 542 27.10 -11.30 3.40
C PHE A 542 28.37 -10.70 3.96
N SER A 543 28.41 -10.49 5.28
CA SER A 543 29.60 -10.03 5.97
C SER A 543 29.93 -10.88 7.19
N ASP A 544 31.17 -10.77 7.65
CA ASP A 544 31.53 -11.20 9.00
C ASP A 544 30.76 -10.46 10.11
N ASN A 545 31.01 -10.84 11.37
CA ASN A 545 30.30 -10.26 12.52
C ASN A 545 30.57 -8.77 12.70
N TYR A 546 31.68 -8.26 12.16
CA TYR A 546 32.12 -6.88 12.34
C TYR A 546 31.67 -6.00 11.16
N GLY A 547 31.18 -6.62 10.08
CA GLY A 547 30.79 -5.90 8.87
C GLY A 547 32.01 -5.40 8.09
N GLU A 548 33.14 -6.09 8.19
CA GLU A 548 34.42 -5.71 7.57
C GLU A 548 34.66 -6.54 6.31
N SER A 549 34.72 -7.87 6.47
CA SER A 549 34.88 -8.80 5.36
C SER A 549 33.53 -9.04 4.70
N VAL A 550 33.35 -8.57 3.46
CA VAL A 550 32.10 -8.68 2.69
C VAL A 550 32.28 -9.62 1.49
N GLN A 551 31.29 -10.47 1.26
CA GLN A 551 31.24 -11.43 0.18
C GLN A 551 30.02 -11.16 -0.70
N HIS A 552 30.23 -11.13 -2.01
CA HIS A 552 29.17 -11.11 -3.02
C HIS A 552 28.90 -12.53 -3.50
N PHE A 553 27.64 -12.94 -3.38
CA PHE A 553 27.16 -14.25 -3.79
C PHE A 553 26.71 -14.17 -5.26
N PRO A 554 26.83 -15.25 -6.05
CA PRO A 554 26.39 -15.27 -7.45
C PRO A 554 24.97 -14.74 -7.71
N LEU A 555 24.02 -14.99 -6.80
CA LEU A 555 22.67 -14.45 -6.94
C LEU A 555 22.59 -12.92 -6.89
N TYR A 556 23.58 -12.22 -6.35
CA TYR A 556 23.59 -10.75 -6.38
C TYR A 556 23.61 -10.23 -7.82
N GLU A 557 24.44 -10.81 -8.68
CA GLU A 557 24.53 -10.44 -10.10
C GLU A 557 23.20 -10.66 -10.82
N VAL A 558 22.53 -11.78 -10.52
CA VAL A 558 21.22 -12.14 -11.07
C VAL A 558 20.15 -11.09 -10.75
N PHE A 559 20.14 -10.57 -9.51
CA PHE A 559 19.14 -9.59 -9.06
C PHE A 559 19.61 -8.13 -9.18
N GLN A 560 20.84 -7.87 -9.62
CA GLN A 560 21.46 -6.54 -9.54
C GLN A 560 20.64 -5.49 -10.29
N LEU A 561 20.16 -5.83 -11.49
CA LEU A 561 19.38 -4.91 -12.33
C LEU A 561 18.07 -4.46 -11.67
N GLN A 562 17.46 -5.31 -10.85
CA GLN A 562 16.22 -5.02 -10.12
C GLN A 562 16.50 -4.34 -8.77
N LEU A 563 17.63 -4.67 -8.14
CA LEU A 563 18.03 -4.12 -6.85
C LEU A 563 18.61 -2.72 -6.96
N GLN A 564 19.44 -2.43 -7.97
CA GLN A 564 20.17 -1.17 -8.07
C GLN A 564 19.27 0.06 -8.04
N PRO A 565 18.14 0.14 -8.76
CA PRO A 565 17.25 1.30 -8.69
C PRO A 565 16.70 1.55 -7.27
N ILE A 566 16.40 0.47 -6.54
CA ILE A 566 15.90 0.54 -5.16
C ILE A 566 17.03 1.01 -4.23
N LEU A 567 18.23 0.44 -4.35
CA LEU A 567 19.39 0.80 -3.53
C LEU A 567 19.84 2.25 -3.79
N ASP A 568 19.85 2.69 -5.05
CA ASP A 568 20.15 4.08 -5.42
C ASP A 568 19.12 5.06 -4.85
N GLN A 569 17.83 4.72 -4.89
CA GLN A 569 16.80 5.57 -4.31
C GLN A 569 16.84 5.57 -2.77
N LEU A 570 17.19 4.44 -2.16
CA LEU A 570 17.19 4.26 -0.71
C LEU A 570 18.43 4.86 -0.05
N LEU A 571 19.61 4.55 -0.56
CA LEU A 571 20.90 4.92 0.01
C LEU A 571 21.58 6.02 -0.79
N GLY A 572 21.39 6.07 -2.10
CA GLY A 572 22.16 6.93 -2.99
C GLY A 572 23.44 6.23 -3.42
N LYS A 573 23.89 6.53 -4.65
CA LYS A 573 25.00 5.81 -5.31
C LYS A 573 26.27 5.73 -4.46
N GLU A 574 26.58 6.81 -3.73
CA GLU A 574 27.79 6.91 -2.88
C GLU A 574 27.75 6.00 -1.64
N ASP A 575 26.56 5.52 -1.25
CA ASP A 575 26.35 4.71 -0.05
C ASP A 575 26.00 3.24 -0.36
N VAL A 576 25.75 2.88 -1.63
CA VAL A 576 25.44 1.49 -2.01
C VAL A 576 26.60 0.55 -1.68
N ASP A 577 27.85 0.98 -1.90
CA ASP A 577 29.04 0.17 -1.58
C ASP A 577 29.31 0.06 -0.07
N LYS A 578 28.44 0.66 0.77
CA LYS A 578 28.45 0.50 2.23
C LYS A 578 27.51 -0.61 2.69
N VAL A 579 26.83 -1.31 1.79
CA VAL A 579 26.03 -2.50 2.11
C VAL A 579 26.95 -3.61 2.62
N MET A 580 26.63 -4.13 3.80
CA MET A 580 27.33 -5.24 4.46
C MET A 580 26.62 -6.56 4.23
N ARG A 581 25.29 -6.54 4.22
CA ARG A 581 24.46 -7.73 4.00
C ARG A 581 23.23 -7.35 3.19
N LEU A 582 22.89 -8.23 2.27
CA LEU A 582 21.74 -8.11 1.39
C LEU A 582 21.16 -9.50 1.21
N GLN A 583 19.94 -9.72 1.68
CA GLN A 583 19.33 -11.05 1.72
C GLN A 583 17.84 -10.95 1.40
N LEU A 584 17.33 -11.89 0.63
CA LEU A 584 15.90 -12.16 0.53
C LEU A 584 15.55 -13.21 1.58
N THR A 585 14.68 -12.86 2.52
CA THR A 585 14.25 -13.75 3.60
C THR A 585 12.79 -14.10 3.44
N CYS A 586 12.51 -15.39 3.29
CA CYS A 586 11.18 -15.97 3.20
C CYS A 586 10.77 -16.61 4.53
N MET A 587 9.57 -16.28 4.97
CA MET A 587 8.86 -16.95 6.05
C MET A 587 7.65 -17.67 5.45
N PRO A 588 7.72 -19.00 5.26
CA PRO A 588 6.56 -19.81 4.87
C PRO A 588 5.37 -19.67 5.84
N PRO A 589 4.16 -20.08 5.43
CA PRO A 589 3.01 -20.20 6.31
C PRO A 589 3.31 -21.02 7.58
N GLY A 590 2.73 -20.63 8.71
CA GLY A 590 2.90 -21.27 10.01
C GLY A 590 4.23 -20.95 10.73
N THR A 591 5.19 -20.29 10.07
CA THR A 591 6.53 -20.10 10.66
C THR A 591 6.56 -19.01 11.72
N THR A 592 7.52 -19.15 12.66
CA THR A 592 7.76 -18.18 13.73
C THR A 592 9.25 -17.99 13.93
N ILE A 593 9.68 -16.74 13.93
CA ILE A 593 10.97 -16.33 14.45
C ILE A 593 10.80 -16.05 15.93
N LYS A 594 11.48 -16.83 16.77
CA LYS A 594 11.40 -16.74 18.22
C LYS A 594 11.91 -15.38 18.72
N VAL A 595 11.48 -14.99 19.92
CA VAL A 595 11.95 -13.77 20.56
C VAL A 595 13.48 -13.80 20.67
N HIS A 596 14.14 -12.81 20.07
CA HIS A 596 15.58 -12.69 20.11
C HIS A 596 16.01 -11.22 19.98
N GLN A 597 17.31 -11.00 20.16
CA GLN A 597 17.98 -9.73 19.90
C GLN A 597 19.20 -10.03 19.02
N ASP A 598 19.46 -9.18 18.03
CA ASP A 598 20.67 -9.32 17.23
C ASP A 598 21.87 -8.75 17.97
N GLN A 599 22.83 -9.59 18.33
CA GLN A 599 24.02 -9.22 19.11
C GLN A 599 25.30 -9.08 18.27
N GLY A 600 25.21 -9.22 16.96
CA GLY A 600 26.38 -9.11 16.09
C GLY A 600 26.97 -7.71 16.07
N GLY A 601 28.27 -7.58 15.78
CA GLY A 601 28.89 -6.27 15.63
C GLY A 601 28.17 -5.44 14.56
N TYR A 602 27.87 -6.05 13.42
CA TYR A 602 27.10 -5.47 12.31
C TYR A 602 25.70 -4.99 12.74
N SER A 603 25.02 -5.65 13.68
CA SER A 603 23.70 -5.19 14.14
C SER A 603 23.79 -3.98 15.05
N LEU A 604 24.86 -3.87 15.84
CA LEU A 604 25.07 -2.77 16.78
C LEU A 604 25.67 -1.53 16.12
N SER A 605 26.49 -1.68 15.08
CA SER A 605 27.12 -0.57 14.35
C SER A 605 26.45 -0.23 13.02
N GLY A 606 25.64 -1.14 12.49
CA GLY A 606 24.94 -0.99 11.22
C GLY A 606 23.48 -0.59 11.34
N HIS A 607 22.94 -0.27 10.18
CA HIS A 607 21.56 0.12 9.94
C HIS A 607 20.84 -1.03 9.26
N ARG A 608 19.81 -1.60 9.91
CA ARG A 608 19.04 -2.72 9.37
C ARG A 608 17.76 -2.21 8.77
N ILE A 609 17.65 -2.26 7.45
CA ILE A 609 16.48 -1.84 6.70
C ILE A 609 15.71 -3.07 6.26
N HIS A 610 14.40 -3.03 6.49
CA HIS A 610 13.45 -4.01 5.97
C HIS A 610 12.68 -3.36 4.82
N LEU A 611 12.61 -4.06 3.70
CA LEU A 611 11.72 -3.74 2.60
C LEU A 611 10.81 -4.96 2.35
N PRO A 612 9.55 -4.92 2.80
CA PRO A 612 8.61 -6.02 2.56
C PRO A 612 8.32 -6.15 1.06
N LEU A 613 8.45 -7.36 0.51
CA LEU A 613 8.21 -7.66 -0.90
C LEU A 613 6.93 -8.48 -1.11
N LEU A 614 6.65 -9.38 -0.17
CA LEU A 614 5.42 -10.15 -0.07
C LEU A 614 4.93 -10.10 1.37
N VAL A 615 3.73 -9.60 1.59
CA VAL A 615 3.07 -9.60 2.90
C VAL A 615 1.65 -10.13 2.71
N PRO A 616 1.34 -11.35 3.16
CA PRO A 616 0.00 -11.91 3.05
C PRO A 616 -1.03 -10.99 3.72
N GLU A 617 -2.18 -10.77 3.07
CA GLU A 617 -3.29 -10.04 3.67
C GLU A 617 -3.93 -10.85 4.82
N GLY A 618 -4.36 -10.17 5.89
CA GLY A 618 -5.09 -10.74 7.04
C GLY A 618 -4.30 -10.87 8.36
N ASP A 619 -5.01 -11.26 9.43
CA ASP A 619 -4.60 -11.20 10.86
C ASP A 619 -3.49 -12.18 11.30
N GLY A 620 -2.77 -12.79 10.36
CA GLY A 620 -1.82 -13.88 10.63
C GLY A 620 -0.34 -13.48 10.64
N SER A 621 0.05 -12.41 9.94
CA SER A 621 1.44 -11.95 9.87
C SER A 621 1.70 -10.84 10.89
N LEU A 622 2.64 -11.08 11.81
CA LEU A 622 2.94 -10.17 12.90
C LEU A 622 4.44 -9.96 13.03
N PHE A 623 4.88 -8.71 13.17
CA PHE A 623 6.24 -8.37 13.58
C PHE A 623 6.16 -7.50 14.83
N ILE A 624 6.59 -8.04 15.96
CA ILE A 624 6.61 -7.33 17.24
C ILE A 624 8.02 -7.05 17.71
N THR A 625 8.15 -5.95 18.45
CA THR A 625 9.38 -5.60 19.16
C THR A 625 9.05 -5.05 20.54
N CYS A 626 9.89 -5.36 21.51
CA CYS A 626 9.68 -5.02 22.90
C CYS A 626 10.91 -4.30 23.45
N PRO A 627 10.74 -3.35 24.38
CA PRO A 627 11.85 -2.84 25.17
C PRO A 627 12.56 -3.98 25.91
N ARG A 628 13.82 -3.76 26.24
CA ARG A 628 14.64 -4.79 26.88
C ARG A 628 14.11 -5.08 28.29
N ALA A 629 14.17 -6.36 28.69
CA ALA A 629 14.02 -6.80 30.08
C ALA A 629 14.83 -5.90 31.03
N VAL A 630 14.17 -5.14 31.88
CA VAL A 630 14.81 -4.35 32.94
C VAL A 630 15.00 -5.29 34.15
N HIS A 631 16.23 -5.40 34.67
CA HIS A 631 16.54 -6.20 35.87
C HIS A 631 16.17 -7.69 35.80
N GLY A 632 16.23 -8.33 34.62
CA GLY A 632 15.93 -9.76 34.49
C GLY A 632 14.43 -10.09 34.47
N HIS A 633 13.57 -9.09 34.58
CA HIS A 633 12.13 -9.28 34.37
C HIS A 633 11.80 -9.30 32.88
N PRO A 634 10.91 -10.20 32.44
CA PRO A 634 10.40 -10.19 31.09
C PRO A 634 9.80 -8.81 30.72
N PRO A 635 9.97 -8.28 29.48
CA PRO A 635 9.26 -7.08 29.06
C PRO A 635 7.77 -7.31 29.24
N ARG A 636 7.06 -6.30 29.73
CA ARG A 636 5.60 -6.39 29.79
C ARG A 636 5.07 -6.29 28.37
N LEU A 637 4.08 -7.12 28.06
CA LEU A 637 3.52 -7.23 26.72
C LEU A 637 2.89 -5.93 26.23
N GLU A 638 2.28 -5.18 27.15
CA GLU A 638 1.77 -3.83 26.97
C GLU A 638 2.83 -2.81 26.53
N GLU A 639 4.12 -3.12 26.70
CA GLU A 639 5.24 -2.29 26.24
C GLU A 639 5.76 -2.72 24.85
N CYS A 640 5.29 -3.85 24.32
CA CYS A 640 5.63 -4.31 22.98
C CYS A 640 4.83 -3.56 21.93
N VAL A 641 5.47 -3.32 20.79
CA VAL A 641 4.90 -2.58 19.66
C VAL A 641 4.86 -3.49 18.45
N GLU A 642 3.70 -3.54 17.81
CA GLU A 642 3.53 -4.15 16.48
C GLU A 642 4.08 -3.20 15.40
N LEU A 643 4.88 -3.75 14.50
CA LEU A 643 5.43 -3.04 13.36
C LEU A 643 4.56 -3.30 12.14
N PRO A 644 3.80 -2.31 11.64
CA PRO A 644 2.93 -2.50 10.49
C PRO A 644 3.76 -2.81 9.25
N LEU A 645 3.38 -3.88 8.55
CA LEU A 645 4.05 -4.31 7.34
C LEU A 645 3.19 -4.01 6.14
N ARG A 646 3.77 -3.32 5.17
CA ARG A 646 3.16 -3.11 3.87
C ARG A 646 4.22 -3.32 2.80
N GLU A 647 3.84 -3.98 1.72
CA GLU A 647 4.72 -4.17 0.59
C GLU A 647 5.26 -2.82 0.07
N GLY A 648 6.56 -2.78 -0.24
CA GLY A 648 7.25 -1.58 -0.72
C GLY A 648 7.48 -0.48 0.33
N ALA A 649 6.90 -0.57 1.53
CA ALA A 649 7.13 0.41 2.60
C ALA A 649 8.42 0.09 3.35
N ALA A 650 9.52 0.73 2.96
CA ALA A 650 10.82 0.54 3.59
C ALA A 650 10.88 1.21 4.96
N PHE A 651 11.53 0.53 5.92
CA PHE A 651 11.80 1.08 7.24
C PHE A 651 13.12 0.56 7.81
N GLU A 652 13.84 1.43 8.53
CA GLU A 652 14.94 1.00 9.39
C GLU A 652 14.39 0.47 10.71
N PHE A 653 14.82 -0.72 11.10
CA PHE A 653 14.43 -1.40 12.33
C PHE A 653 15.55 -1.41 13.35
N ASN A 654 15.23 -1.09 14.60
CA ASN A 654 16.17 -1.23 15.70
C ASN A 654 16.30 -2.69 16.16
N ASN A 655 17.08 -3.46 15.43
CA ASN A 655 17.33 -4.86 15.74
C ASN A 655 18.17 -5.10 17.02
N ALA A 656 18.57 -4.04 17.73
CA ALA A 656 19.12 -4.13 19.08
C ALA A 656 18.02 -4.20 20.16
N LEU A 657 16.74 -4.13 19.80
CA LEU A 657 15.62 -4.42 20.70
C LEU A 657 15.22 -5.91 20.62
N LEU A 658 14.51 -6.40 21.64
CA LEU A 658 13.90 -7.72 21.59
C LEU A 658 12.82 -7.72 20.51
N HIS A 659 12.75 -8.78 19.73
CA HIS A 659 11.75 -8.88 18.67
C HIS A 659 11.43 -10.32 18.27
N ALA A 660 10.24 -10.50 17.72
CA ALA A 660 9.74 -11.76 17.19
C ALA A 660 8.89 -11.51 15.95
N VAL A 661 8.77 -12.53 15.11
CA VAL A 661 7.96 -12.48 13.89
C VAL A 661 7.13 -13.74 13.78
N ARG A 662 5.87 -13.62 13.40
CA ARG A 662 4.99 -14.75 13.08
C ARG A 662 4.45 -14.57 11.67
N ASN A 663 4.37 -15.67 10.93
CA ASN A 663 3.59 -15.73 9.71
C ASN A 663 2.59 -16.87 9.81
N GLN A 664 1.46 -16.62 10.47
CA GLN A 664 0.35 -17.57 10.62
C GLN A 664 -0.68 -17.45 9.49
N GLY A 665 -0.49 -16.50 8.57
CA GLY A 665 -1.32 -16.38 7.38
C GLY A 665 -1.07 -17.54 6.40
N PRO A 666 -1.98 -17.75 5.44
CA PRO A 666 -1.88 -18.83 4.46
C PRO A 666 -0.80 -18.59 3.40
N GLY A 667 -0.31 -17.35 3.25
CA GLY A 667 0.72 -16.98 2.28
C GLY A 667 2.13 -16.92 2.88
N MET A 668 3.14 -17.01 2.03
CA MET A 668 4.52 -16.73 2.43
C MET A 668 4.75 -15.22 2.60
N ARG A 669 5.60 -14.85 3.54
CA ARG A 669 6.04 -13.47 3.75
C ARG A 669 7.50 -13.34 3.33
N VAL A 670 7.81 -12.40 2.44
CA VAL A 670 9.17 -12.20 1.94
C VAL A 670 9.61 -10.76 2.14
N HIS A 671 10.82 -10.58 2.67
CA HIS A 671 11.46 -9.29 2.88
C HIS A 671 12.82 -9.25 2.19
N LEU A 672 13.16 -8.12 1.61
CA LEU A 672 14.56 -7.75 1.37
C LEU A 672 15.12 -7.14 2.67
N LEU A 673 16.19 -7.74 3.19
CA LEU A 673 16.94 -7.26 4.34
C LEU A 673 18.24 -6.61 3.87
N ILE A 674 18.48 -5.39 4.33
CA ILE A 674 19.66 -4.60 3.96
C ILE A 674 20.35 -4.15 5.24
N ASP A 675 21.59 -4.57 5.46
CA ASP A 675 22.44 -4.05 6.53
C ASP A 675 23.47 -3.11 5.93
N VAL A 676 23.50 -1.85 6.36
CA VAL A 676 24.39 -0.81 5.81
C VAL A 676 25.31 -0.27 6.89
N GLY A 677 26.60 -0.10 6.56
CA GLY A 677 27.60 0.49 7.43
C GLY A 677 27.66 2.01 7.32
N SER A 678 28.06 2.69 8.40
CA SER A 678 28.00 4.16 8.48
C SER A 678 29.25 4.90 7.97
N LYS A 679 30.37 4.22 7.68
CA LYS A 679 31.66 4.93 7.50
C LYS A 679 32.56 4.51 6.34
N HIS A 680 32.54 3.26 5.88
CA HIS A 680 33.54 2.79 4.92
C HIS A 680 32.89 2.07 3.74
N VAL A 681 33.31 2.49 2.55
CA VAL A 681 33.17 1.71 1.31
C VAL A 681 33.90 0.39 1.49
N ARG A 682 33.38 -0.68 0.89
CA ARG A 682 33.93 -2.01 1.06
C ARG A 682 34.31 -2.60 -0.28
N ASN A 683 35.38 -3.40 -0.26
CA ASN A 683 35.83 -4.17 -1.40
C ASN A 683 35.33 -5.62 -1.22
N PRO A 684 34.21 -5.99 -1.84
CA PRO A 684 33.63 -7.31 -1.66
C PRO A 684 34.48 -8.38 -2.36
N THR A 685 34.60 -9.56 -1.73
CA THR A 685 35.10 -10.76 -2.40
C THR A 685 33.95 -11.43 -3.15
N VAL A 686 34.07 -11.58 -4.47
CA VAL A 686 33.06 -12.30 -5.27
C VAL A 686 33.28 -13.81 -5.10
N LEU A 687 32.23 -14.52 -4.72
CA LEU A 687 32.22 -15.97 -4.55
C LEU A 687 31.78 -16.67 -5.83
N GLN A 688 32.24 -17.90 -5.99
CA GLN A 688 31.82 -18.77 -7.09
C GLN A 688 30.55 -19.55 -6.72
N LYS A 689 29.80 -19.99 -7.75
CA LYS A 689 28.71 -20.96 -7.58
C LYS A 689 29.25 -22.25 -6.94
N GLY A 690 28.49 -22.81 -6.00
CA GLY A 690 28.90 -24.00 -5.25
C GLY A 690 29.97 -23.77 -4.18
N GLN A 691 30.56 -22.56 -4.09
CA GLN A 691 31.59 -22.29 -3.10
C GLN A 691 31.01 -22.30 -1.69
N VAL A 692 31.67 -23.02 -0.77
CA VAL A 692 31.29 -23.07 0.64
C VAL A 692 32.21 -22.17 1.45
N CYS A 693 31.60 -21.23 2.18
CA CYS A 693 32.26 -20.40 3.17
C CYS A 693 31.75 -20.79 4.57
N HIS A 694 32.64 -20.83 5.55
CA HIS A 694 32.29 -21.14 6.93
C HIS A 694 32.28 -19.89 7.81
N TYR A 695 31.18 -19.67 8.54
CA TYR A 695 31.06 -18.64 9.55
C TYR A 695 31.50 -19.17 10.92
N VAL A 696 32.77 -18.95 11.27
CA VAL A 696 33.40 -19.50 12.48
C VAL A 696 33.83 -18.37 13.40
N LYS A 697 33.34 -18.39 14.65
CA LYS A 697 33.66 -17.39 15.69
C LYS A 697 33.47 -15.93 15.19
N GLY A 698 32.45 -15.71 14.37
CA GLY A 698 32.14 -14.38 13.84
C GLY A 698 33.00 -13.91 12.67
N ARG A 699 33.85 -14.77 12.10
CA ARG A 699 34.61 -14.51 10.87
C ARG A 699 34.11 -15.39 9.73
N VAL A 700 34.19 -14.89 8.51
CA VAL A 700 33.91 -15.67 7.30
C VAL A 700 35.22 -16.24 6.77
N ASN A 701 35.24 -17.55 6.54
CA ASN A 701 36.38 -18.26 5.97
C ASN A 701 35.95 -18.99 4.69
N CYS A 702 36.37 -18.47 3.56
CA CYS A 702 36.11 -19.02 2.23
C CYS A 702 37.41 -19.65 1.70
N LYS A 703 37.83 -20.80 2.23
CA LYS A 703 38.92 -21.55 1.60
C LYS A 703 38.38 -22.18 0.32
N LEU A 704 39.07 -21.99 -0.80
CA LEU A 704 38.86 -22.84 -1.98
C LEU A 704 39.17 -24.27 -1.53
N GLN A 705 38.16 -25.14 -1.47
CA GLN A 705 38.42 -26.58 -1.44
C GLN A 705 39.12 -26.90 -2.75
N ARG A 706 40.41 -27.26 -2.66
CA ARG A 706 41.18 -27.77 -3.79
C ARG A 706 40.68 -29.14 -4.18
#